data_AF-A0A9W8AK30-F1
#
_entry.id   AF-A0A9W8AK30-F1
#
_cell.length_a   1.000
_cell.length_b   1.000
_cell.length_c   1.000
_cell.angle_alpha   90.00
_cell.angle_beta   90.00
_cell.angle_gamma   90.00
#
_symmetry.space_group_name_H-M   'P 1'
#
loop_
_entity.id
_entity.type
_entity.pdbx_description
1 polymer ?
#
loop_
_entity_poly.entity_id
_entity_poly.type
_entity_poly.pdbx_seq_one_letter_code
_entity_poly.pdbx_strand_id
1 'polypeptide(L)'
;MDHQLTHSVKSRVAHLVAHLSTENAASTFTQLFQSVATLGQTGYIHLLRCLFAYRFLPTSSGDSSPLVSPTVLDTTLLHQLRYTLTRCTFADTVAHVFADSFFSETTPDSSKLIVGLKHVPFTWLQDLVSDDPLQALALTVYCQPPLCSLFNEQSRTSLPSYLERVLALSDPPSETSRALLYRHLLERIYLHSSFSHLSPALLDRVDTALLHISTPMASQKLSLEGLLRKEGPPCLNDQDTFTNVLKSYETHGGSLAELLDERNVTSALQFMGQSGVSNSILTSSKGSEEWNYHVFVSVVKSLAPNLSWTQVVSTFGTLENSLPSPKVAQVLITCYSLAEEGGGFPVAAVSFRWKDVHAQFRLLSTLLTNPPASGWDLTGCNTIIKPQGLPVVQVYYRELASVLAASVWNSADLLVLLLDFCNSPEFLTSSKSVLAAGMEQSPELLLLGLVQLDPPLSPFIQTCFSRLMRYFLLGQVTSAFVLSHVWPMARTLVFSTMLELYKQDNGTMVRMVELSHQFRAEEVILSAKQFPFVLDFALVCHRRGYLAFDHWLAAFALESGTLAISAILEYIRYKFNLEAMRQEGEAVPKALLLHLNEISLLIKLCSAAQLSPEQMAFLKALYTTFGKLQPGLAAACDEVPLPVAVEVEKTAESFYLRLYKGEITIGQLL
;
A
#
# COMPACT_ATOMS: atom_id res chain seq x y z
N MET A 1 -16.27 -16.79 -8.38
CA MET A 1 -16.64 -18.19 -8.68
C MET A 1 -15.70 -18.82 -9.70
N ASP A 2 -15.22 -18.08 -10.71
CA ASP A 2 -14.35 -18.62 -11.79
C ASP A 2 -13.00 -19.19 -11.32
N HIS A 3 -12.41 -18.65 -10.24
CA HIS A 3 -11.17 -19.20 -9.66
C HIS A 3 -11.32 -20.58 -9.04
N GLN A 4 -12.49 -20.92 -8.49
CA GLN A 4 -12.74 -22.24 -7.90
C GLN A 4 -13.01 -23.29 -8.99
N LEU A 5 -13.73 -22.90 -10.06
CA LEU A 5 -13.98 -23.73 -11.24
C LEU A 5 -12.67 -24.03 -12.00
N THR A 6 -11.83 -23.03 -12.22
CA THR A 6 -10.51 -23.22 -12.86
C THR A 6 -9.59 -24.12 -12.04
N HIS A 7 -9.58 -23.99 -10.71
CA HIS A 7 -8.78 -24.86 -9.84
C HIS A 7 -9.29 -26.32 -9.84
N SER A 8 -10.61 -26.55 -9.85
CA SER A 8 -11.17 -27.91 -9.86
C SER A 8 -10.93 -28.63 -11.19
N VAL A 9 -10.95 -27.90 -12.31
CA VAL A 9 -10.68 -28.48 -13.62
C VAL A 9 -9.18 -28.75 -13.80
N LYS A 10 -8.29 -27.85 -13.31
CA LYS A 10 -6.83 -28.08 -13.31
C LYS A 10 -6.42 -29.29 -12.46
N SER A 11 -7.03 -29.49 -11.29
CA SER A 11 -6.77 -30.67 -10.46
C SER A 11 -7.27 -31.97 -11.11
N ARG A 12 -8.43 -31.92 -11.78
CA ARG A 12 -8.96 -33.05 -12.56
C ARG A 12 -8.06 -33.43 -13.73
N VAL A 13 -7.52 -32.44 -14.47
CA VAL A 13 -6.56 -32.69 -15.56
C VAL A 13 -5.28 -33.34 -15.03
N ALA A 14 -4.73 -32.86 -13.91
CA ALA A 14 -3.54 -33.45 -13.31
C ALA A 14 -3.77 -34.90 -12.86
N HIS A 15 -4.92 -35.19 -12.25
CA HIS A 15 -5.29 -36.54 -11.82
C HIS A 15 -5.46 -37.51 -13.01
N LEU A 16 -6.14 -37.07 -14.07
CA LEU A 16 -6.35 -37.89 -15.27
C LEU A 16 -5.02 -38.19 -15.99
N VAL A 17 -4.07 -37.24 -15.99
CA VAL A 17 -2.73 -37.46 -16.55
C VAL A 17 -1.88 -38.39 -15.67
N ALA A 18 -2.00 -38.33 -14.34
CA ALA A 18 -1.26 -39.21 -13.44
C ALA A 18 -1.68 -40.70 -13.53
N HIS A 19 -2.94 -40.97 -13.90
CA HIS A 19 -3.50 -42.33 -13.98
C HIS A 19 -3.61 -42.88 -15.42
N LEU A 20 -2.88 -42.28 -16.37
CA LEU A 20 -2.92 -42.67 -17.77
C LEU A 20 -2.25 -44.04 -17.98
N SER A 21 -2.98 -45.00 -18.53
CA SER A 21 -2.50 -46.35 -18.86
C SER A 21 -2.90 -46.74 -20.30
N THR A 22 -2.21 -47.71 -20.88
CA THR A 22 -2.50 -48.21 -22.24
C THR A 22 -3.90 -48.78 -22.39
N GLU A 23 -4.50 -49.29 -21.32
CA GLU A 23 -5.85 -49.85 -21.29
C GLU A 23 -6.96 -48.78 -21.18
N ASN A 24 -6.65 -47.64 -20.53
CA ASN A 24 -7.63 -46.56 -20.27
C ASN A 24 -7.41 -45.31 -21.14
N ALA A 25 -6.45 -45.34 -22.07
CA ALA A 25 -6.03 -44.19 -22.85
C ALA A 25 -7.19 -43.48 -23.58
N ALA A 26 -7.99 -44.22 -24.36
CA ALA A 26 -9.04 -43.63 -25.20
C ALA A 26 -10.15 -42.91 -24.40
N SER A 27 -10.59 -43.49 -23.28
CA SER A 27 -11.63 -42.90 -22.43
C SER A 27 -11.09 -41.71 -21.64
N THR A 28 -9.86 -41.83 -21.12
CA THR A 28 -9.17 -40.76 -20.38
C THR A 28 -8.90 -39.55 -21.27
N PHE A 29 -8.50 -39.77 -22.53
CA PHE A 29 -8.31 -38.69 -23.51
C PHE A 29 -9.61 -37.96 -23.83
N THR A 30 -10.71 -38.69 -24.02
CA THR A 30 -12.02 -38.07 -24.28
C THR A 30 -12.44 -37.15 -23.12
N GLN A 31 -12.22 -37.58 -21.87
CA GLN A 31 -12.52 -36.78 -20.68
C GLN A 31 -11.54 -35.61 -20.48
N LEU A 32 -10.26 -35.78 -20.80
CA LEU A 32 -9.26 -34.71 -20.77
C LEU A 32 -9.62 -33.62 -21.77
N PHE A 33 -9.94 -33.98 -23.01
CA PHE A 33 -10.27 -33.01 -24.05
C PHE A 33 -11.61 -32.30 -23.79
N GLN A 34 -12.63 -32.98 -23.26
CA GLN A 34 -13.86 -32.32 -22.80
C GLN A 34 -13.58 -31.33 -21.66
N SER A 35 -12.73 -31.71 -20.69
CA SER A 35 -12.39 -30.84 -19.55
C SER A 35 -11.57 -29.62 -20.01
N VAL A 36 -10.64 -29.80 -20.94
CA VAL A 36 -9.78 -28.72 -21.44
C VAL A 36 -10.53 -27.78 -22.39
N ALA A 37 -11.47 -28.29 -23.19
CA ALA A 37 -12.31 -27.47 -24.05
C ALA A 37 -13.14 -26.43 -23.27
N THR A 38 -13.52 -26.74 -22.02
CA THR A 38 -14.29 -25.79 -21.16
C THR A 38 -13.46 -24.60 -20.66
N LEU A 39 -12.13 -24.72 -20.63
CA LEU A 39 -11.21 -23.71 -20.08
C LEU A 39 -10.47 -22.89 -21.16
N GLY A 40 -10.61 -23.26 -22.43
CA GLY A 40 -9.87 -22.65 -23.53
C GLY A 40 -8.35 -22.75 -23.34
N GLN A 41 -7.63 -21.67 -23.70
CA GLN A 41 -6.16 -21.60 -23.73
C GLN A 41 -5.50 -22.02 -22.39
N THR A 42 -6.05 -21.60 -21.26
CA THR A 42 -5.50 -21.89 -19.92
C THR A 42 -5.54 -23.39 -19.56
N GLY A 43 -6.52 -24.12 -20.11
CA GLY A 43 -6.64 -25.57 -19.95
C GLY A 43 -5.58 -26.32 -20.76
N TYR A 44 -5.33 -25.90 -21.99
CA TYR A 44 -4.32 -26.51 -22.87
C TYR A 44 -2.90 -26.29 -22.34
N ILE A 45 -2.61 -25.09 -21.84
CA ILE A 45 -1.34 -24.76 -21.17
C ILE A 45 -1.10 -25.71 -19.99
N HIS A 46 -2.12 -25.93 -19.15
CA HIS A 46 -2.01 -26.81 -17.98
C HIS A 46 -1.92 -28.30 -18.37
N LEU A 47 -2.65 -28.74 -19.39
CA LEU A 47 -2.57 -30.10 -19.92
C LEU A 47 -1.15 -30.41 -20.42
N LEU A 48 -0.57 -29.51 -21.21
CA LEU A 48 0.82 -29.66 -21.68
C LEU A 48 1.75 -29.79 -20.48
N ARG A 49 1.71 -28.86 -19.51
CA ARG A 49 2.52 -28.95 -18.28
C ARG A 49 2.41 -30.30 -17.57
N CYS A 50 1.20 -30.82 -17.39
CA CYS A 50 0.98 -32.12 -16.74
C CYS A 50 1.55 -33.29 -17.54
N LEU A 51 1.38 -33.29 -18.87
CA LEU A 51 1.94 -34.32 -19.75
C LEU A 51 3.48 -34.34 -19.72
N PHE A 52 4.09 -33.16 -19.72
CA PHE A 52 5.54 -33.02 -19.58
C PHE A 52 6.02 -33.49 -18.20
N ALA A 53 5.32 -33.11 -17.13
CA ALA A 53 5.66 -33.56 -15.79
C ALA A 53 5.55 -35.09 -15.65
N TYR A 54 4.51 -35.70 -16.23
CA TYR A 54 4.34 -37.16 -16.22
C TYR A 54 5.47 -37.91 -16.94
N ARG A 55 5.99 -37.37 -18.05
CA ARG A 55 7.02 -38.05 -18.85
C ARG A 55 8.46 -37.81 -18.37
N PHE A 56 8.73 -36.65 -17.78
CA PHE A 56 10.11 -36.17 -17.58
C PHE A 56 10.48 -35.82 -16.13
N LEU A 57 9.54 -35.76 -15.17
CA LEU A 57 9.90 -35.73 -13.76
C LEU A 57 10.03 -37.17 -13.23
N PRO A 58 11.15 -37.52 -12.57
CA PRO A 58 11.30 -38.84 -11.98
C PRO A 58 10.25 -39.03 -10.89
N THR A 59 9.47 -40.10 -10.98
CA THR A 59 8.73 -40.60 -9.81
C THR A 59 9.74 -40.94 -8.72
N SER A 60 9.36 -40.79 -7.46
CA SER A 60 10.21 -40.98 -6.26
C SER A 60 10.77 -42.41 -6.07
N SER A 61 10.78 -43.22 -7.11
CA SER A 61 11.28 -44.59 -7.18
C SER A 61 12.47 -44.66 -8.15
N GLY A 62 13.64 -44.18 -7.71
CA GLY A 62 14.97 -44.77 -7.93
C GLY A 62 15.54 -45.10 -9.32
N ASP A 63 14.79 -45.14 -10.42
CA ASP A 63 15.33 -45.57 -11.72
C ASP A 63 15.73 -44.37 -12.57
N SER A 64 17.00 -44.03 -12.46
CA SER A 64 17.70 -43.07 -13.31
C SER A 64 17.94 -43.66 -14.70
N SER A 65 16.94 -43.63 -15.57
CA SER A 65 17.18 -43.57 -17.02
C SER A 65 16.03 -42.84 -17.72
N PRO A 66 16.31 -41.84 -18.59
CA PRO A 66 15.29 -41.31 -19.48
C PRO A 66 14.95 -42.44 -20.48
N LEU A 67 13.73 -42.94 -20.48
CA LEU A 67 13.25 -43.92 -21.46
C LEU A 67 13.26 -43.26 -22.86
N VAL A 68 14.32 -43.48 -23.64
CA VAL A 68 14.61 -42.89 -24.96
C VAL A 68 13.73 -43.45 -26.10
N SER A 69 12.94 -44.50 -25.89
CA SER A 69 12.04 -45.03 -26.93
C SER A 69 10.57 -44.59 -26.74
N PRO A 70 9.87 -44.21 -27.83
CA PRO A 70 8.45 -43.86 -27.75
C PRO A 70 7.65 -45.12 -27.44
N THR A 71 6.88 -45.10 -26.36
CA THR A 71 5.92 -46.16 -26.06
C THR A 71 4.71 -46.04 -26.99
N VAL A 72 3.94 -47.11 -27.20
CA VAL A 72 2.69 -47.09 -27.99
C VAL A 72 1.75 -45.98 -27.50
N LEU A 73 1.76 -45.72 -26.18
CA LEU A 73 1.03 -44.63 -25.55
C LEU A 73 1.46 -43.25 -26.10
N ASP A 74 2.77 -43.00 -26.22
CA ASP A 74 3.32 -41.73 -26.75
C ASP A 74 2.84 -41.46 -28.19
N THR A 75 2.78 -42.50 -29.04
CA THR A 75 2.32 -42.34 -30.44
C THR A 75 0.84 -42.01 -30.54
N THR A 76 -0.01 -42.64 -29.71
CA THR A 76 -1.45 -42.35 -29.65
C THR A 76 -1.73 -40.96 -29.08
N LEU A 77 -0.93 -40.53 -28.10
CA LEU A 77 -1.02 -39.21 -27.47
C LEU A 77 -0.62 -38.10 -28.47
N LEU A 78 0.46 -38.30 -29.21
CA LEU A 78 0.92 -37.38 -30.26
C LEU A 78 -0.10 -37.26 -31.40
N HIS A 79 -0.69 -38.37 -31.84
CA HIS A 79 -1.71 -38.35 -32.88
C HIS A 79 -2.98 -37.60 -32.45
N GLN A 80 -3.43 -37.77 -31.19
CA GLN A 80 -4.60 -37.08 -30.65
C GLN A 80 -4.33 -35.60 -30.37
N LEU A 81 -3.13 -35.23 -29.90
CA LEU A 81 -2.71 -33.84 -29.78
C LEU A 81 -2.64 -33.16 -31.15
N ARG A 82 -2.08 -33.82 -32.16
CA ARG A 82 -2.02 -33.31 -33.54
C ARG A 82 -3.42 -33.09 -34.13
N TYR A 83 -4.34 -34.04 -33.93
CA TYR A 83 -5.73 -33.94 -34.40
C TYR A 83 -6.54 -32.80 -33.73
N THR A 84 -6.27 -32.54 -32.45
CA THR A 84 -6.98 -31.50 -31.70
C THR A 84 -6.39 -30.11 -31.96
N LEU A 85 -5.07 -29.99 -32.06
CA LEU A 85 -4.40 -28.73 -32.40
C LEU A 85 -4.73 -28.25 -33.83
N THR A 86 -5.00 -29.17 -34.76
CA THR A 86 -5.40 -28.84 -36.14
C THR A 86 -6.86 -28.42 -36.29
N ARG A 87 -7.75 -28.80 -35.35
CA ARG A 87 -9.19 -28.41 -35.34
C ARG A 87 -9.48 -27.19 -34.47
N CYS A 88 -8.52 -26.76 -33.68
CA CYS A 88 -8.59 -25.57 -32.87
C CYS A 88 -8.46 -24.32 -33.75
N THR A 89 -9.51 -23.51 -33.88
CA THR A 89 -9.45 -22.13 -34.41
C THR A 89 -8.79 -21.20 -33.40
N PHE A 90 -7.61 -21.57 -32.91
CA PHE A 90 -6.91 -20.81 -31.89
C PHE A 90 -5.98 -19.83 -32.58
N ALA A 91 -6.28 -18.54 -32.41
CA ALA A 91 -5.52 -17.42 -32.92
C ALA A 91 -4.08 -17.34 -32.36
N ASP A 92 -3.63 -18.30 -31.54
CA ASP A 92 -2.27 -18.37 -31.01
C ASP A 92 -1.69 -19.77 -31.26
N THR A 93 -0.58 -19.82 -32.00
CA THR A 93 0.07 -21.06 -32.43
C THR A 93 0.57 -21.94 -31.28
N VAL A 94 0.75 -23.23 -31.56
CA VAL A 94 1.33 -24.24 -30.65
C VAL A 94 2.60 -23.74 -29.96
N ALA A 95 3.39 -22.90 -30.65
CA ALA A 95 4.61 -22.31 -30.13
C ALA A 95 4.38 -21.25 -29.04
N HIS A 96 3.33 -20.44 -29.12
CA HIS A 96 2.98 -19.44 -28.11
C HIS A 96 2.44 -20.12 -26.84
N VAL A 97 1.58 -21.13 -27.02
CA VAL A 97 1.06 -21.96 -25.90
C VAL A 97 2.20 -22.70 -25.22
N PHE A 98 3.15 -23.24 -25.98
CA PHE A 98 4.37 -23.85 -25.45
C PHE A 98 5.20 -22.82 -24.68
N ALA A 99 5.43 -21.64 -25.24
CA ALA A 99 6.18 -20.57 -24.61
C ALA A 99 5.54 -20.11 -23.28
N ASP A 100 4.24 -19.79 -23.26
CA ASP A 100 3.54 -19.39 -22.04
C ASP A 100 3.49 -20.50 -20.99
N SER A 101 3.39 -21.76 -21.45
CA SER A 101 3.38 -22.90 -20.55
C SER A 101 4.70 -23.09 -19.80
N PHE A 102 5.84 -22.71 -20.34
CA PHE A 102 7.12 -22.91 -19.65
C PHE A 102 7.77 -21.63 -19.13
N PHE A 103 7.44 -20.48 -19.71
CA PHE A 103 8.13 -19.21 -19.45
C PHE A 103 7.32 -18.18 -18.65
N SER A 104 6.03 -18.44 -18.38
CA SER A 104 5.27 -17.63 -17.44
C SER A 104 5.81 -17.83 -16.00
N GLU A 105 6.39 -16.78 -15.42
CA GLU A 105 6.96 -16.73 -14.06
C GLU A 105 5.94 -16.98 -12.92
N THR A 106 4.68 -17.23 -13.27
CA THR A 106 3.55 -17.23 -12.33
C THR A 106 3.36 -18.53 -11.54
N THR A 107 4.20 -19.56 -11.72
CA THR A 107 4.03 -20.84 -11.02
C THR A 107 5.33 -21.43 -10.46
N PRO A 108 5.36 -21.88 -9.18
CA PRO A 108 6.57 -22.27 -8.45
C PRO A 108 7.28 -23.54 -8.98
N ASP A 109 6.64 -24.35 -9.82
CA ASP A 109 7.19 -25.61 -10.34
C ASP A 109 8.01 -25.47 -11.64
N SER A 110 8.02 -24.29 -12.27
CA SER A 110 8.73 -24.02 -13.52
C SER A 110 10.24 -24.27 -13.41
N SER A 111 10.85 -23.91 -12.28
CA SER A 111 12.29 -24.05 -12.03
C SER A 111 12.76 -25.51 -12.02
N LYS A 112 11.96 -26.45 -11.47
CA LYS A 112 12.29 -27.89 -11.45
C LYS A 112 12.13 -28.53 -12.82
N LEU A 113 11.10 -28.14 -13.57
CA LEU A 113 10.87 -28.57 -14.95
C LEU A 113 12.02 -28.12 -15.87
N ILE A 114 12.47 -26.86 -15.74
CA ILE A 114 13.57 -26.28 -16.54
C ILE A 114 14.89 -27.06 -16.36
N VAL A 115 15.18 -27.55 -15.16
CA VAL A 115 16.42 -28.31 -14.89
C VAL A 115 16.41 -29.70 -15.54
N GLY A 116 15.27 -30.39 -15.53
CA GLY A 116 15.12 -31.70 -16.19
C GLY A 116 15.19 -31.63 -17.72
N LEU A 117 14.80 -30.49 -18.30
CA LEU A 117 14.72 -30.28 -19.75
C LEU A 117 16.08 -30.11 -20.44
N LYS A 118 17.14 -29.72 -19.71
CA LYS A 118 18.46 -29.39 -20.28
C LYS A 118 19.09 -30.48 -21.15
N HIS A 119 18.73 -31.74 -20.92
CA HIS A 119 19.38 -32.92 -21.51
C HIS A 119 18.44 -33.80 -22.36
N VAL A 120 17.22 -33.36 -22.68
CA VAL A 120 16.26 -34.16 -23.47
C VAL A 120 16.21 -33.66 -24.92
N PRO A 121 16.39 -34.54 -25.92
CA PRO A 121 16.15 -34.18 -27.33
C PRO A 121 14.63 -34.09 -27.61
N PHE A 122 14.19 -32.98 -28.19
CA PHE A 122 12.76 -32.71 -28.48
C PHE A 122 12.33 -33.16 -29.89
N THR A 123 12.89 -34.26 -30.39
CA THR A 123 12.62 -34.76 -31.76
C THR A 123 11.12 -35.01 -32.00
N TRP A 124 10.40 -35.52 -31.00
CA TRP A 124 8.96 -35.75 -31.08
C TRP A 124 8.10 -34.48 -31.23
N LEU A 125 8.57 -33.32 -30.74
CA LEU A 125 7.91 -32.03 -30.91
C LEU A 125 8.11 -31.48 -32.33
N GLN A 126 9.24 -31.79 -32.95
CA GLN A 126 9.46 -31.51 -34.37
C GLN A 126 8.50 -32.35 -35.23
N ASP A 127 8.25 -33.61 -34.88
CA ASP A 127 7.27 -34.46 -35.56
C ASP A 127 5.83 -33.93 -35.46
N LEU A 128 5.47 -33.29 -34.33
CA LEU A 128 4.15 -32.70 -34.10
C LEU A 128 3.86 -31.52 -35.06
N VAL A 129 4.91 -30.80 -35.49
CA VAL A 129 4.80 -29.53 -36.21
C VAL A 129 5.43 -29.59 -37.61
N SER A 130 5.90 -30.77 -38.02
CA SER A 130 6.57 -31.06 -39.29
C SER A 130 5.81 -30.65 -40.55
N ASP A 131 4.48 -30.56 -40.51
CA ASP A 131 3.64 -30.19 -41.66
C ASP A 131 3.54 -28.67 -41.90
N ASP A 132 3.81 -27.83 -40.88
CA ASP A 132 3.61 -26.37 -40.95
C ASP A 132 4.94 -25.61 -40.74
N PRO A 133 5.55 -25.07 -41.82
CA PRO A 133 6.88 -24.49 -41.77
C PRO A 133 6.96 -23.25 -40.85
N LEU A 134 5.87 -22.50 -40.70
CA LEU A 134 5.81 -21.33 -39.81
C LEU A 134 5.83 -21.73 -38.33
N GLN A 135 5.10 -22.79 -37.98
CA GLN A 135 5.05 -23.28 -36.61
C GLN A 135 6.36 -24.01 -36.23
N ALA A 136 6.98 -24.70 -37.18
CA ALA A 136 8.28 -25.35 -36.97
C ALA A 136 9.39 -24.31 -36.75
N LEU A 137 9.34 -23.20 -37.50
CA LEU A 137 10.21 -22.05 -37.29
C LEU A 137 9.94 -21.38 -35.93
N ALA A 138 8.68 -21.22 -35.55
CA ALA A 138 8.32 -20.65 -34.25
C ALA A 138 8.90 -21.48 -33.09
N LEU A 139 8.69 -22.79 -33.10
CA LEU A 139 9.23 -23.68 -32.08
C LEU A 139 10.76 -23.66 -32.00
N THR A 140 11.45 -23.59 -33.15
CA THR A 140 12.91 -23.54 -33.17
C THR A 140 13.46 -22.21 -32.65
N VAL A 141 12.76 -21.10 -32.87
CA VAL A 141 13.13 -19.76 -32.36
C VAL A 141 12.83 -19.61 -30.87
N TYR A 142 11.69 -20.09 -30.38
CA TYR A 142 11.30 -19.96 -28.97
C TYR A 142 12.10 -20.88 -28.02
N CYS A 143 12.70 -21.96 -28.52
CA CYS A 143 13.42 -22.96 -27.72
C CYS A 143 14.97 -22.79 -27.74
N GLN A 144 15.49 -21.62 -28.11
CA GLN A 144 16.93 -21.28 -28.14
C GLN A 144 17.52 -20.96 -26.73
N PRO A 145 18.87 -20.87 -26.55
CA PRO A 145 19.54 -20.88 -25.23
C PRO A 145 19.06 -19.80 -24.24
N PRO A 146 19.03 -20.05 -22.91
CA PRO A 146 19.97 -20.91 -22.15
C PRO A 146 19.45 -22.32 -21.76
N LEU A 147 18.38 -22.80 -22.38
CA LEU A 147 17.55 -23.84 -21.76
C LEU A 147 17.86 -25.29 -22.15
N CYS A 148 18.27 -25.61 -23.39
CA CYS A 148 18.56 -27.00 -23.82
C CYS A 148 19.75 -27.09 -24.81
N SER A 149 20.86 -27.72 -24.42
CA SER A 149 22.06 -27.79 -25.27
C SER A 149 21.92 -28.74 -26.47
N LEU A 150 21.21 -29.87 -26.31
CA LEU A 150 21.00 -30.86 -27.38
C LEU A 150 20.01 -30.39 -28.46
N PHE A 151 18.97 -29.66 -28.09
CA PHE A 151 18.02 -29.06 -29.04
C PHE A 151 18.68 -27.97 -29.90
N ASN A 152 19.70 -27.30 -29.36
CA ASN A 152 20.44 -26.23 -30.04
C ASN A 152 21.24 -26.76 -31.25
N GLU A 153 21.83 -27.95 -31.18
CA GLU A 153 22.59 -28.51 -32.32
C GLU A 153 21.68 -28.94 -33.47
N GLN A 154 20.53 -29.55 -33.18
CA GLN A 154 19.53 -29.93 -34.21
C GLN A 154 18.76 -28.73 -34.76
N SER A 155 18.47 -27.71 -33.95
CA SER A 155 17.85 -26.47 -34.45
C SER A 155 18.81 -25.65 -35.30
N ARG A 156 20.11 -25.55 -34.96
CA ARG A 156 21.11 -24.85 -35.79
C ARG A 156 21.25 -25.42 -37.20
N THR A 157 21.10 -26.73 -37.36
CA THR A 157 21.20 -27.38 -38.69
C THR A 157 19.90 -27.29 -39.50
N SER A 158 18.74 -27.25 -38.84
CA SER A 158 17.42 -27.26 -39.51
C SER A 158 16.79 -25.87 -39.69
N LEU A 159 17.15 -24.88 -38.87
CA LEU A 159 16.61 -23.52 -38.88
C LEU A 159 16.83 -22.77 -40.22
N PRO A 160 17.98 -22.86 -40.91
CA PRO A 160 18.13 -22.25 -42.24
C PRO A 160 17.13 -22.83 -43.26
N SER A 161 16.90 -24.15 -43.22
CA SER A 161 16.00 -24.83 -44.16
C SER A 161 14.51 -24.50 -43.91
N TYR A 162 14.11 -24.28 -42.66
CA TYR A 162 12.75 -23.83 -42.33
C TYR A 162 12.55 -22.36 -42.68
N LEU A 163 13.55 -21.51 -42.42
CA LEU A 163 13.51 -20.09 -42.77
C LEU A 163 13.38 -19.89 -44.29
N GLU A 164 14.11 -20.66 -45.09
CA GLU A 164 13.98 -20.61 -46.56
C GLU A 164 12.59 -21.04 -47.04
N ARG A 165 12.02 -22.11 -46.48
CA ARG A 165 10.66 -22.55 -46.84
C ARG A 165 9.61 -21.51 -46.48
N VAL A 166 9.77 -20.84 -45.35
CA VAL A 166 8.87 -19.77 -44.92
C VAL A 166 9.01 -18.53 -45.80
N LEU A 167 10.23 -18.12 -46.15
CA LEU A 167 10.50 -16.98 -47.05
C LEU A 167 10.13 -17.25 -48.52
N ALA A 168 9.90 -18.52 -48.90
CA ALA A 168 9.42 -18.92 -50.22
C ALA A 168 7.89 -18.87 -50.36
N LEU A 169 7.14 -18.77 -49.26
CA LEU A 169 5.70 -18.56 -49.29
C LEU A 169 5.44 -17.11 -49.74
N SER A 170 5.03 -16.95 -51.00
CA SER A 170 4.99 -15.64 -51.69
C SER A 170 3.91 -14.67 -51.21
N ASP A 171 3.00 -15.07 -50.31
CA ASP A 171 1.99 -14.21 -49.70
C ASP A 171 1.99 -14.39 -48.16
N PRO A 172 1.84 -13.30 -47.37
CA PRO A 172 1.67 -13.40 -45.93
C PRO A 172 0.40 -14.22 -45.62
N PRO A 173 0.41 -15.09 -44.60
CA PRO A 173 -0.74 -15.91 -44.28
C PRO A 173 -1.97 -15.03 -44.02
N SER A 174 -3.09 -15.31 -44.71
CA SER A 174 -4.32 -14.51 -44.69
C SER A 174 -4.98 -14.34 -43.31
N GLU A 175 -4.62 -15.21 -42.36
CA GLU A 175 -5.05 -15.11 -40.96
C GLU A 175 -4.17 -14.11 -40.19
N THR A 176 -4.81 -13.05 -39.66
CA THR A 176 -4.17 -11.93 -38.93
C THR A 176 -3.22 -12.38 -37.81
N SER A 177 -3.54 -13.46 -37.10
CA SER A 177 -2.70 -14.06 -36.06
C SER A 177 -1.39 -14.64 -36.61
N ARG A 178 -1.44 -15.34 -37.74
CA ARG A 178 -0.28 -15.96 -38.38
C ARG A 178 0.64 -14.92 -39.00
N ALA A 179 0.08 -13.81 -39.48
CA ALA A 179 0.85 -12.66 -39.97
C ALA A 179 1.60 -11.93 -38.83
N LEU A 180 0.99 -11.78 -37.65
CA LEU A 180 1.63 -11.21 -36.47
C LEU A 180 2.74 -12.11 -35.92
N LEU A 181 2.49 -13.43 -35.83
CA LEU A 181 3.51 -14.40 -35.45
C LEU A 181 4.67 -14.43 -36.45
N TYR A 182 4.38 -14.40 -37.74
CA TYR A 182 5.39 -14.32 -38.79
C TYR A 182 6.28 -13.08 -38.63
N ARG A 183 5.67 -11.90 -38.41
CA ARG A 183 6.39 -10.66 -38.13
C ARG A 183 7.25 -10.76 -36.87
N HIS A 184 6.67 -11.22 -35.75
CA HIS A 184 7.38 -11.26 -34.47
C HIS A 184 8.58 -12.23 -34.49
N LEU A 185 8.46 -13.33 -35.24
CA LEU A 185 9.56 -14.29 -35.43
C LEU A 185 10.68 -13.70 -36.27
N LEU A 186 10.37 -12.98 -37.35
CA LEU A 186 11.37 -12.30 -38.17
C LEU A 186 12.06 -11.17 -37.40
N GLU A 187 11.33 -10.36 -36.64
CA GLU A 187 11.89 -9.33 -35.76
C GLU A 187 12.82 -9.93 -34.69
N ARG A 188 12.43 -11.06 -34.08
CA ARG A 188 13.30 -11.76 -33.12
C ARG A 188 14.57 -12.32 -33.75
N ILE A 189 14.48 -12.90 -34.95
CA ILE A 189 15.66 -13.43 -35.65
C ILE A 189 16.63 -12.29 -36.00
N TYR A 190 16.11 -11.11 -36.34
CA TYR A 190 16.90 -9.92 -36.62
C TYR A 190 17.57 -9.32 -35.37
N LEU A 191 16.84 -9.27 -34.24
CA LEU A 191 17.29 -8.59 -33.01
C LEU A 191 18.18 -9.45 -32.09
N HIS A 192 18.09 -10.79 -32.14
CA HIS A 192 18.86 -11.65 -31.23
C HIS A 192 20.25 -12.00 -31.76
N SER A 193 21.29 -11.67 -30.97
CA SER A 193 22.71 -12.01 -31.24
C SER A 193 23.03 -13.51 -31.37
N SER A 194 22.08 -14.37 -31.00
CA SER A 194 22.16 -15.83 -31.04
C SER A 194 22.14 -16.40 -32.47
N PHE A 195 21.66 -15.65 -33.46
CA PHE A 195 21.49 -16.07 -34.86
C PHE A 195 22.62 -15.65 -35.81
N SER A 196 23.78 -15.26 -35.27
CA SER A 196 24.98 -14.83 -36.02
C SER A 196 25.59 -15.89 -36.96
N HIS A 197 25.07 -17.12 -36.94
CA HIS A 197 25.46 -18.24 -37.81
C HIS A 197 24.66 -18.31 -39.12
N LEU A 198 23.63 -17.46 -39.28
CA LEU A 198 22.86 -17.35 -40.53
C LEU A 198 23.66 -16.62 -41.61
N SER A 199 23.54 -17.07 -42.87
CA SER A 199 24.23 -16.42 -43.99
C SER A 199 23.71 -14.99 -44.21
N PRO A 200 24.57 -14.01 -44.52
CA PRO A 200 24.17 -12.61 -44.72
C PRO A 200 23.11 -12.44 -45.83
N ALA A 201 23.12 -13.28 -46.87
CA ALA A 201 22.10 -13.26 -47.94
C ALA A 201 20.68 -13.64 -47.46
N LEU A 202 20.56 -14.45 -46.39
CA LEU A 202 19.27 -14.79 -45.79
C LEU A 202 18.76 -13.66 -44.89
N LEU A 203 19.67 -12.96 -44.20
CA LEU A 203 19.34 -11.79 -43.40
C LEU A 203 18.83 -10.63 -44.27
N ASP A 204 19.45 -10.36 -45.43
CA ASP A 204 18.95 -9.37 -46.41
C ASP A 204 17.53 -9.72 -46.92
N ARG A 205 17.23 -11.02 -47.07
CA ARG A 205 15.89 -11.50 -47.46
C ARG A 205 14.87 -11.38 -46.33
N VAL A 206 15.30 -11.50 -45.08
CA VAL A 206 14.47 -11.22 -43.90
C VAL A 206 14.18 -9.72 -43.80
N ASP A 207 15.16 -8.86 -44.06
CA ASP A 207 14.99 -7.41 -44.08
C ASP A 207 14.01 -6.95 -45.16
N THR A 208 14.13 -7.49 -46.37
CA THR A 208 13.16 -7.22 -47.45
C THR A 208 11.76 -7.73 -47.11
N ALA A 209 11.64 -8.90 -46.46
CA ALA A 209 10.35 -9.40 -46.00
C ALA A 209 9.74 -8.53 -44.88
N LEU A 210 10.53 -8.07 -43.89
CA LEU A 210 10.10 -7.15 -42.84
C LEU A 210 9.63 -5.80 -43.39
N LEU A 211 10.29 -5.30 -44.43
CA LEU A 211 9.88 -4.10 -45.18
C LEU A 211 8.54 -4.32 -45.89
N HIS A 212 8.30 -5.50 -46.47
CA HIS A 212 7.03 -5.83 -47.14
C HIS A 212 5.87 -6.13 -46.17
N ILE A 213 6.13 -6.69 -44.98
CA ILE A 213 5.13 -6.94 -43.93
C ILE A 213 4.74 -5.66 -43.18
N SER A 214 5.48 -4.57 -43.42
CA SER A 214 5.12 -3.23 -42.97
C SER A 214 4.00 -2.63 -43.82
N THR A 215 2.83 -3.28 -43.85
CA THR A 215 1.47 -2.71 -43.96
C THR A 215 0.45 -3.79 -44.39
N PRO A 216 -0.73 -3.80 -43.75
CA PRO A 216 -1.85 -3.07 -44.33
C PRO A 216 -2.26 -1.93 -43.40
N MET A 217 -1.42 -0.91 -43.30
CA MET A 217 -1.67 0.36 -42.59
C MET A 217 -1.81 1.51 -43.59
N ALA A 218 -2.50 1.29 -44.72
CA ALA A 218 -2.90 2.41 -45.59
C ALA A 218 -4.12 3.18 -45.05
N SER A 219 -4.51 2.97 -43.78
CA SER A 219 -5.67 3.66 -43.17
C SER A 219 -5.56 3.98 -41.67
N GLN A 220 -4.39 3.86 -41.02
CA GLN A 220 -4.21 4.40 -39.67
C GLN A 220 -3.26 5.60 -39.70
N LYS A 221 -3.81 6.75 -39.30
CA LYS A 221 -3.08 7.99 -39.03
C LYS A 221 -1.87 7.67 -38.13
N LEU A 222 -0.66 8.00 -38.56
CA LEU A 222 0.57 7.93 -37.75
C LEU A 222 0.37 8.76 -36.47
N SER A 223 0.69 8.18 -35.31
CA SER A 223 0.70 8.88 -34.02
C SER A 223 2.01 9.64 -33.82
N LEU A 224 2.00 10.64 -32.92
CA LEU A 224 3.20 11.39 -32.55
C LEU A 224 4.32 10.47 -32.01
N GLU A 225 3.96 9.42 -31.27
CA GLU A 225 4.88 8.37 -30.84
C GLU A 225 5.58 7.68 -32.01
N GLY A 226 4.83 7.31 -33.07
CA GLY A 226 5.39 6.65 -34.24
C GLY A 226 6.37 7.54 -35.01
N LEU A 227 6.11 8.85 -35.03
CA LEU A 227 7.00 9.83 -35.64
C LEU A 227 8.29 10.00 -34.83
N LEU A 228 8.20 10.12 -33.50
CA LEU A 228 9.38 10.18 -32.63
C LEU A 228 10.20 8.88 -32.67
N ARG A 229 9.55 7.71 -32.81
CA ARG A 229 10.23 6.43 -32.98
C ARG A 229 11.03 6.35 -34.29
N LYS A 230 10.54 6.98 -35.36
CA LYS A 230 11.17 6.97 -36.68
C LYS A 230 12.38 7.92 -36.75
N GLU A 231 12.25 9.12 -36.19
CA GLU A 231 13.26 10.18 -36.32
C GLU A 231 14.29 10.18 -35.16
N GLY A 232 13.93 9.63 -33.99
CA GLY A 232 14.80 9.52 -32.81
C GLY A 232 15.09 10.85 -32.08
N PRO A 233 15.94 10.84 -31.04
CA PRO A 233 16.31 12.04 -30.27
C PRO A 233 16.82 13.27 -31.06
N PRO A 234 17.57 13.14 -32.19
CA PRO A 234 18.12 14.31 -32.86
C PRO A 234 17.05 15.22 -33.49
N CYS A 235 15.81 14.77 -33.65
CA CYS A 235 14.73 15.62 -34.15
C CYS A 235 14.41 16.80 -33.21
N LEU A 236 14.71 16.66 -31.91
CA LEU A 236 14.48 17.68 -30.88
C LEU A 236 15.70 18.57 -30.59
N ASN A 237 16.77 18.50 -31.39
CA ASN A 237 17.95 19.34 -31.15
C ASN A 237 17.64 20.83 -31.39
N ASP A 238 16.89 21.13 -32.45
CA ASP A 238 16.50 22.49 -32.84
C ASP A 238 14.98 22.63 -32.97
N GLN A 239 14.46 23.82 -32.67
CA GLN A 239 13.03 24.11 -32.76
C GLN A 239 12.51 23.98 -34.20
N ASP A 240 13.31 24.43 -35.16
CA ASP A 240 12.96 24.41 -36.59
C ASP A 240 12.98 23.01 -37.16
N THR A 241 13.89 22.13 -36.72
CA THR A 241 13.96 20.74 -37.19
C THR A 241 12.71 19.98 -36.77
N PHE A 242 12.31 20.10 -35.49
CA PHE A 242 11.10 19.44 -35.01
C PHE A 242 9.83 20.00 -35.66
N THR A 243 9.76 21.33 -35.83
CA THR A 243 8.64 21.97 -36.53
C THR A 243 8.53 21.52 -37.99
N ASN A 244 9.66 21.34 -38.69
CA ASN A 244 9.68 20.87 -40.07
C ASN A 244 9.30 19.38 -40.18
N VAL A 245 9.70 18.56 -39.21
CA VAL A 245 9.28 17.14 -39.11
C VAL A 245 7.77 17.03 -38.86
N LEU A 246 7.20 17.91 -38.04
CA LEU A 246 5.75 17.96 -37.80
C LEU A 246 4.99 18.49 -39.03
N LYS A 247 5.54 19.45 -39.77
CA LYS A 247 4.94 19.99 -41.00
C LYS A 247 5.04 19.02 -42.18
N SER A 248 6.10 18.22 -42.29
CA SER A 248 6.20 17.19 -43.33
C SER A 248 5.08 16.15 -43.17
N TYR A 249 4.60 15.95 -41.94
CA TYR A 249 3.46 15.08 -41.66
C TYR A 249 2.11 15.63 -42.18
N GLU A 250 1.90 16.95 -42.20
CA GLU A 250 0.71 17.56 -42.80
C GLU A 250 0.61 17.27 -44.30
N THR A 251 1.75 17.17 -44.99
CA THR A 251 1.81 16.89 -46.43
C THR A 251 1.37 15.48 -46.80
N HIS A 252 1.21 14.58 -45.81
CA HIS A 252 0.76 13.21 -45.99
C HIS A 252 -0.70 12.98 -45.57
N GLY A 253 -1.48 14.05 -45.36
CA GLY A 253 -2.94 13.99 -45.23
C GLY A 253 -3.50 13.94 -43.79
N GLY A 254 -2.68 14.22 -42.77
CA GLY A 254 -3.11 14.37 -41.38
C GLY A 254 -3.21 15.84 -40.94
N SER A 255 -4.10 16.15 -39.99
CA SER A 255 -4.19 17.47 -39.37
C SER A 255 -3.24 17.58 -38.18
N LEU A 256 -2.43 18.65 -38.08
CA LEU A 256 -1.59 18.92 -36.90
C LEU A 256 -2.40 18.94 -35.59
N ALA A 257 -3.65 19.40 -35.64
CA ALA A 257 -4.53 19.44 -34.48
C ALA A 257 -4.94 18.05 -33.98
N GLU A 258 -4.96 17.03 -34.86
CA GLU A 258 -5.22 15.65 -34.46
C GLU A 258 -3.95 14.93 -33.97
N LEU A 259 -2.78 15.33 -34.46
CA LEU A 259 -1.49 14.77 -34.03
C LEU A 259 -1.04 15.33 -32.68
N LEU A 260 -1.35 16.59 -32.39
CA LEU A 260 -1.07 17.29 -31.13
C LEU A 260 -2.31 17.31 -30.22
N ASP A 261 -3.05 16.20 -30.16
CA ASP A 261 -4.09 16.00 -29.16
C ASP A 261 -3.49 15.53 -27.83
N GLU A 262 -4.25 15.65 -26.74
CA GLU A 262 -3.78 15.30 -25.39
C GLU A 262 -3.28 13.86 -25.35
N ARG A 263 -3.97 12.94 -26.03
CA ARG A 263 -3.63 11.52 -26.07
C ARG A 263 -2.31 11.23 -26.77
N ASN A 264 -2.05 11.82 -27.93
CA ASN A 264 -0.80 11.61 -28.66
C ASN A 264 0.37 12.26 -27.93
N VAL A 265 0.19 13.42 -27.31
CA VAL A 265 1.22 14.05 -26.46
C VAL A 265 1.54 13.17 -25.26
N THR A 266 0.54 12.62 -24.56
CA THR A 266 0.74 11.66 -23.46
C THR A 266 1.52 10.42 -23.93
N SER A 267 1.17 9.85 -25.09
CA SER A 267 1.89 8.69 -25.65
C SER A 267 3.35 8.99 -25.99
N ALA A 268 3.62 10.19 -26.52
CA ALA A 268 4.96 10.65 -26.83
C ALA A 268 5.82 10.83 -25.56
N LEU A 269 5.25 11.43 -24.51
CA LEU A 269 5.91 11.57 -23.21
C LEU A 269 6.25 10.20 -22.60
N GLN A 270 5.33 9.25 -22.66
CA GLN A 270 5.56 7.88 -22.20
C GLN A 270 6.72 7.22 -22.98
N PHE A 271 6.73 7.34 -24.31
CA PHE A 271 7.79 6.77 -25.15
C PHE A 271 9.17 7.41 -24.89
N MET A 272 9.25 8.74 -24.75
CA MET A 272 10.50 9.42 -24.41
C MET A 272 11.07 8.93 -23.06
N GLY A 273 10.20 8.70 -22.08
CA GLY A 273 10.60 8.15 -20.78
C GLY A 273 11.04 6.68 -20.81
N GLN A 274 10.51 5.88 -21.75
CA GLN A 274 10.82 4.45 -21.90
C GLN A 274 12.04 4.19 -22.80
N SER A 275 12.22 4.96 -23.87
CA SER A 275 13.31 4.81 -24.85
C SER A 275 14.69 4.99 -24.24
N GLY A 276 14.81 5.79 -23.18
CA GLY A 276 16.04 5.92 -22.39
C GLY A 276 16.37 4.73 -21.47
N VAL A 277 15.62 3.62 -21.53
CA VAL A 277 15.85 2.39 -20.75
C VAL A 277 16.33 1.22 -21.64
N SER A 278 16.24 1.34 -22.97
CA SER A 278 16.39 0.17 -23.86
C SER A 278 17.51 0.21 -24.91
N ASN A 279 18.38 1.23 -24.99
CA ASN A 279 19.52 1.19 -25.90
C ASN A 279 20.78 1.79 -25.27
N SER A 280 21.71 0.93 -24.85
CA SER A 280 23.11 1.32 -24.57
C SER A 280 24.08 0.17 -24.83
N ILE A 281 23.96 -0.53 -25.98
CA ILE A 281 25.04 -1.42 -26.44
C ILE A 281 25.41 -1.22 -27.93
N LEU A 282 24.63 -0.54 -28.76
CA LEU A 282 24.94 -0.44 -30.20
C LEU A 282 24.67 0.96 -30.77
N THR A 283 25.49 1.96 -30.43
CA THR A 283 25.86 3.08 -31.32
C THR A 283 26.97 3.92 -30.70
N SER A 284 28.21 3.71 -31.13
CA SER A 284 29.29 4.68 -30.90
C SER A 284 29.21 5.81 -31.94
N SER A 285 28.39 6.82 -31.69
CA SER A 285 28.50 8.10 -32.39
C SER A 285 28.09 9.25 -31.48
N LYS A 286 29.07 10.12 -31.18
CA LYS A 286 28.93 11.30 -30.32
C LYS A 286 27.86 12.26 -30.85
N GLY A 287 26.71 12.28 -30.18
CA GLY A 287 25.65 13.28 -30.23
C GLY A 287 24.71 12.99 -29.07
N SER A 288 24.28 14.00 -28.33
CA SER A 288 23.41 13.87 -27.13
C SER A 288 22.33 12.80 -27.31
N GLU A 289 22.48 11.63 -26.68
CA GLU A 289 21.50 10.53 -26.72
C GLU A 289 20.24 10.82 -25.87
N GLU A 290 20.15 12.00 -25.25
CA GLU A 290 19.02 12.42 -24.42
C GLU A 290 18.03 13.31 -25.18
N TRP A 291 16.74 13.06 -24.97
CA TRP A 291 15.66 13.87 -25.54
C TRP A 291 15.67 15.28 -24.95
N ASN A 292 15.61 16.30 -25.81
CA ASN A 292 15.51 17.70 -25.37
C ASN A 292 14.05 18.07 -25.08
N TYR A 293 13.65 17.92 -23.82
CA TYR A 293 12.28 18.21 -23.37
C TYR A 293 11.88 19.69 -23.53
N HIS A 294 12.85 20.61 -23.47
CA HIS A 294 12.58 22.04 -23.65
C HIS A 294 12.13 22.36 -25.07
N VAL A 295 12.81 21.81 -26.08
CA VAL A 295 12.43 21.98 -27.49
C VAL A 295 11.10 21.29 -27.78
N PHE A 296 10.85 20.12 -27.20
CA PHE A 296 9.55 19.45 -27.35
C PHE A 296 8.40 20.32 -26.84
N VAL A 297 8.48 20.79 -25.59
CA VAL A 297 7.41 21.57 -24.97
C VAL A 297 7.23 22.92 -25.66
N SER A 298 8.31 23.60 -26.07
CA SER A 298 8.21 24.90 -26.73
C SER A 298 7.54 24.81 -28.11
N VAL A 299 7.82 23.76 -28.88
CA VAL A 299 7.18 23.52 -30.19
C VAL A 299 5.73 23.07 -30.03
N VAL A 300 5.44 22.19 -29.07
CA VAL A 300 4.05 21.75 -28.82
C VAL A 300 3.19 22.95 -28.39
N LYS A 301 3.71 23.83 -27.52
CA LYS A 301 3.02 25.08 -27.15
C LYS A 301 2.80 26.02 -28.32
N SER A 302 3.79 26.16 -29.22
CA SER A 302 3.68 27.09 -30.35
C SER A 302 2.68 26.61 -31.41
N LEU A 303 2.57 25.29 -31.61
CA LEU A 303 1.69 24.68 -32.61
C LEU A 303 0.28 24.36 -32.06
N ALA A 304 0.14 24.10 -30.76
CA ALA A 304 -1.12 23.77 -30.11
C ALA A 304 -1.34 24.60 -28.81
N PRO A 305 -1.65 25.91 -28.93
CA PRO A 305 -1.80 26.80 -27.77
C PRO A 305 -3.03 26.48 -26.90
N ASN A 306 -4.01 25.74 -27.41
CA ASN A 306 -5.22 25.34 -26.69
C ASN A 306 -5.07 24.01 -25.93
N LEU A 307 -3.91 23.35 -26.01
CA LEU A 307 -3.66 22.06 -25.38
C LEU A 307 -3.63 22.23 -23.86
N SER A 308 -4.46 21.45 -23.15
CA SER A 308 -4.44 21.44 -21.68
C SER A 308 -3.43 20.43 -21.14
N TRP A 309 -2.32 20.91 -20.59
CA TRP A 309 -1.30 20.03 -19.96
C TRP A 309 -1.84 19.27 -18.75
N THR A 310 -2.83 19.83 -18.03
CA THR A 310 -3.55 19.09 -16.99
C THR A 310 -4.32 17.89 -17.54
N GLN A 311 -4.92 18.02 -18.73
CA GLN A 311 -5.60 16.92 -19.40
C GLN A 311 -4.61 15.89 -19.96
N VAL A 312 -3.44 16.32 -20.45
CA VAL A 312 -2.33 15.43 -20.84
C VAL A 312 -1.90 14.54 -19.66
N VAL A 313 -1.77 15.10 -18.45
CA VAL A 313 -1.48 14.34 -17.23
C VAL A 313 -2.61 13.35 -16.92
N SER A 314 -3.87 13.79 -16.99
CA SER A 314 -5.02 12.90 -16.72
C SER A 314 -5.12 11.75 -17.73
N THR A 315 -4.74 11.99 -18.98
CA THR A 315 -4.85 11.00 -20.06
C THR A 315 -3.89 9.82 -19.86
N PHE A 316 -2.82 9.98 -19.08
CA PHE A 316 -1.95 8.86 -18.69
C PHE A 316 -2.73 7.71 -18.05
N GLY A 317 -3.76 8.01 -17.25
CA GLY A 317 -4.58 6.99 -16.59
C GLY A 317 -5.53 6.22 -17.50
N THR A 318 -5.69 6.67 -18.75
CA THR A 318 -6.58 6.09 -19.75
C THR A 318 -5.84 5.25 -20.80
N LEU A 319 -4.52 5.39 -20.90
CA LEU A 319 -3.67 4.64 -21.82
C LEU A 319 -3.52 3.18 -21.33
N GLU A 320 -3.64 2.23 -22.26
CA GLU A 320 -3.40 0.82 -21.99
C GLU A 320 -1.89 0.56 -22.01
N ASN A 321 -1.37 -0.24 -21.07
CA ASN A 321 0.06 -0.57 -20.90
C ASN A 321 0.98 0.59 -20.48
N SER A 322 0.45 1.61 -19.80
CA SER A 322 1.28 2.62 -19.15
C SER A 322 1.99 2.00 -17.95
N LEU A 323 3.20 1.47 -18.08
CA LEU A 323 4.03 1.15 -16.91
C LEU A 323 4.95 2.36 -16.67
N PRO A 324 4.56 3.37 -15.87
CA PRO A 324 5.42 4.49 -15.54
C PRO A 324 6.62 3.95 -14.79
N SER A 325 7.76 3.95 -15.48
CA SER A 325 9.07 3.86 -14.85
C SER A 325 9.32 5.15 -14.07
N PRO A 326 10.23 5.18 -13.09
CA PRO A 326 10.58 6.41 -12.40
C PRO A 326 11.09 7.50 -13.37
N LYS A 327 11.70 7.09 -14.49
CA LYS A 327 12.12 7.98 -15.58
C LYS A 327 10.94 8.60 -16.32
N VAL A 328 9.88 7.84 -16.59
CA VAL A 328 8.62 8.38 -17.18
C VAL A 328 8.00 9.42 -16.26
N ALA A 329 7.98 9.17 -14.94
CA ALA A 329 7.49 10.15 -13.96
C ALA A 329 8.33 11.44 -13.99
N GLN A 330 9.66 11.34 -14.04
CA GLN A 330 10.55 12.50 -14.14
C GLN A 330 10.34 13.29 -15.44
N VAL A 331 10.18 12.60 -16.58
CA VAL A 331 9.87 13.25 -17.87
C VAL A 331 8.54 13.99 -17.79
N LEU A 332 7.51 13.37 -17.19
CA LEU A 332 6.21 13.99 -17.00
C LEU A 332 6.31 15.26 -16.14
N ILE A 333 7.00 15.20 -14.99
CA ILE A 333 7.21 16.36 -14.11
C ILE A 333 7.95 17.48 -14.84
N THR A 334 9.02 17.13 -15.56
CA THR A 334 9.88 18.10 -16.26
C THR A 334 9.14 18.77 -17.42
N CYS A 335 8.42 17.99 -18.23
CA CYS A 335 7.64 18.55 -19.33
C CYS A 335 6.48 19.41 -18.82
N TYR A 336 5.83 19.00 -17.72
CA TYR A 336 4.77 19.79 -17.11
C TYR A 336 5.30 21.10 -16.53
N SER A 337 6.44 21.11 -15.82
CA SER A 337 7.00 22.34 -15.25
C SER A 337 7.51 23.33 -16.31
N LEU A 338 7.97 22.82 -17.46
CA LEU A 338 8.29 23.64 -18.64
C LEU A 338 7.03 24.16 -19.34
N ALA A 339 5.92 23.42 -19.24
CA ALA A 339 4.67 23.77 -19.88
C ALA A 339 3.86 24.81 -19.08
N GLU A 340 3.74 24.64 -17.78
CA GLU A 340 3.07 25.57 -16.88
C GLU A 340 4.13 26.31 -16.07
N GLU A 341 4.74 27.32 -16.71
CA GLU A 341 5.83 28.11 -16.11
C GLU A 341 5.40 28.72 -14.77
N GLY A 342 5.88 28.13 -13.66
CA GLY A 342 5.53 28.55 -12.30
C GLY A 342 4.28 27.88 -11.71
N GLY A 343 3.61 26.98 -12.43
CA GLY A 343 2.50 26.17 -11.95
C GLY A 343 2.93 24.93 -11.17
N GLY A 344 2.23 24.64 -10.07
CA GLY A 344 2.39 23.40 -9.33
C GLY A 344 1.88 22.18 -10.11
N PHE A 345 2.37 20.99 -9.79
CA PHE A 345 1.93 19.75 -10.44
C PHE A 345 0.47 19.42 -10.07
N PRO A 346 -0.42 19.08 -11.03
CA PRO A 346 -1.86 19.03 -10.80
C PRO A 346 -2.26 17.72 -10.14
N VAL A 347 -2.44 17.75 -8.82
CA VAL A 347 -2.74 16.55 -8.01
C VAL A 347 -4.10 15.96 -8.39
N ALA A 348 -5.07 16.79 -8.76
CA ALA A 348 -6.39 16.34 -9.20
C ALA A 348 -6.32 15.40 -10.43
N ALA A 349 -5.36 15.64 -11.33
CA ALA A 349 -5.19 14.86 -12.56
C ALA A 349 -4.62 13.45 -12.31
N VAL A 350 -4.09 13.16 -11.11
CA VAL A 350 -3.55 11.84 -10.75
C VAL A 350 -4.32 11.16 -9.59
N SER A 351 -5.28 11.85 -8.99
CA SER A 351 -6.02 11.39 -7.80
C SER A 351 -7.29 10.60 -8.12
N PHE A 352 -7.76 10.57 -9.37
CA PHE A 352 -8.89 9.72 -9.77
C PHE A 352 -8.43 8.29 -10.10
N ARG A 353 -9.28 7.28 -10.00
CA ARG A 353 -8.91 5.88 -10.26
C ARG A 353 -8.55 5.63 -11.73
N TRP A 354 -7.34 5.17 -11.99
CA TRP A 354 -6.88 4.82 -13.34
C TRP A 354 -7.36 3.43 -13.77
N LYS A 355 -7.38 3.17 -15.09
CA LYS A 355 -7.62 1.83 -15.62
C LYS A 355 -6.52 0.86 -15.19
N ASP A 356 -5.27 1.28 -15.34
CA ASP A 356 -4.11 0.57 -14.82
C ASP A 356 -3.77 1.08 -13.41
N VAL A 357 -4.22 0.30 -12.43
CA VAL A 357 -4.04 0.55 -11.00
C VAL A 357 -2.56 0.43 -10.58
N HIS A 358 -1.80 -0.47 -11.22
CA HIS A 358 -0.38 -0.67 -10.93
C HIS A 358 0.45 0.51 -11.40
N ALA A 359 0.11 1.02 -12.58
CA ALA A 359 0.71 2.22 -13.13
C ALA A 359 0.52 3.42 -12.21
N GLN A 360 -0.71 3.64 -11.77
CA GLN A 360 -1.06 4.75 -10.90
C GLN A 360 -0.28 4.69 -9.59
N PHE A 361 -0.24 3.53 -8.95
CA PHE A 361 0.50 3.37 -7.70
C PHE A 361 2.01 3.65 -7.87
N ARG A 362 2.63 3.16 -8.97
CA ARG A 362 4.06 3.42 -9.26
C ARG A 362 4.34 4.90 -9.52
N LEU A 363 3.47 5.57 -10.27
CA LEU A 363 3.59 7.00 -10.52
C LEU A 363 3.48 7.79 -9.22
N LEU A 364 2.42 7.54 -8.43
CA LEU A 364 2.17 8.25 -7.17
C LEU A 364 3.29 8.01 -6.14
N SER A 365 3.73 6.76 -5.97
CA SER A 365 4.86 6.46 -5.07
C SER A 365 6.15 7.17 -5.50
N THR A 366 6.42 7.25 -6.81
CA THR A 366 7.57 8.00 -7.34
C THR A 366 7.42 9.51 -7.11
N LEU A 367 6.24 10.06 -7.38
CA LEU A 367 5.92 11.49 -7.20
C LEU A 367 6.03 11.92 -5.74
N LEU A 368 5.56 11.10 -4.79
CA LEU A 368 5.64 11.38 -3.36
C LEU A 368 7.06 11.24 -2.80
N THR A 369 7.88 10.37 -3.40
CA THR A 369 9.30 10.21 -3.03
C THR A 369 10.16 11.31 -3.64
N ASN A 370 9.85 11.74 -4.88
CA ASN A 370 10.56 12.76 -5.63
C ASN A 370 9.59 13.89 -5.99
N PRO A 371 9.34 14.83 -5.06
CA PRO A 371 8.38 15.91 -5.29
C PRO A 371 8.84 16.84 -6.43
N PRO A 372 7.90 17.42 -7.19
CA PRO A 372 8.19 18.38 -8.25
C PRO A 372 8.80 19.67 -7.68
N ALA A 373 9.80 20.23 -8.37
CA ALA A 373 10.46 21.46 -7.93
C ALA A 373 9.52 22.68 -7.91
N SER A 374 8.49 22.69 -8.76
CA SER A 374 7.47 23.75 -8.81
C SER A 374 6.40 23.63 -7.71
N GLY A 375 6.45 22.58 -6.89
CA GLY A 375 5.44 22.31 -5.86
C GLY A 375 4.17 21.65 -6.39
N TRP A 376 3.14 21.60 -5.56
CA TRP A 376 1.89 20.91 -5.83
C TRP A 376 0.76 21.89 -6.09
N ASP A 377 -0.03 21.61 -7.12
CA ASP A 377 -1.29 22.28 -7.37
C ASP A 377 -2.46 21.39 -6.92
N LEU A 378 -3.20 21.89 -5.94
CA LEU A 378 -4.37 21.24 -5.35
C LEU A 378 -5.68 21.83 -5.89
N THR A 379 -5.63 22.69 -6.90
CA THR A 379 -6.85 23.20 -7.53
C THR A 379 -7.68 22.04 -8.08
N GLY A 380 -8.98 22.06 -7.80
CA GLY A 380 -9.90 20.98 -8.16
C GLY A 380 -9.90 19.76 -7.24
N CYS A 381 -8.98 19.64 -6.28
CA CYS A 381 -9.04 18.62 -5.23
C CYS A 381 -9.97 19.02 -4.07
N ASN A 382 -10.59 18.02 -3.46
CA ASN A 382 -11.12 18.19 -2.11
C ASN A 382 -9.95 18.29 -1.13
N THR A 383 -10.00 19.27 -0.23
CA THR A 383 -8.93 19.51 0.75
C THR A 383 -9.37 19.23 2.18
N ILE A 384 -8.45 18.65 2.97
CA ILE A 384 -8.67 18.30 4.40
C ILE A 384 -8.76 19.58 5.25
N ILE A 385 -7.89 20.55 4.97
CA ILE A 385 -7.87 21.86 5.63
C ILE A 385 -8.08 22.95 4.58
N LYS A 386 -8.96 23.90 4.91
CA LYS A 386 -9.15 25.16 4.18
C LYS A 386 -8.62 26.32 5.02
N PRO A 387 -7.64 27.11 4.53
CA PRO A 387 -7.06 28.23 5.27
C PRO A 387 -8.07 29.26 5.78
N GLN A 388 -9.19 29.41 5.07
CA GLN A 388 -10.22 30.43 5.31
C GLN A 388 -11.26 30.01 6.36
N GLY A 389 -11.37 28.72 6.69
CA GLY A 389 -12.38 28.18 7.61
C GLY A 389 -11.89 28.00 9.04
N LEU A 390 -10.61 28.28 9.30
CA LEU A 390 -10.00 28.07 10.60
C LEU A 390 -10.35 29.24 11.53
N PRO A 391 -10.97 28.99 12.70
CA PRO A 391 -11.13 30.04 13.70
C PRO A 391 -9.72 30.56 14.04
N VAL A 392 -9.52 31.87 13.86
CA VAL A 392 -8.24 32.56 14.04
C VAL A 392 -7.92 32.61 15.52
N VAL A 393 -7.53 31.47 16.11
CA VAL A 393 -7.26 31.40 17.54
C VAL A 393 -5.86 31.97 17.83
N GLN A 394 -4.88 31.79 16.93
CA GLN A 394 -3.52 32.33 17.08
C GLN A 394 -2.85 32.56 15.72
N VAL A 395 -2.05 33.64 15.59
CA VAL A 395 -1.28 33.98 14.36
C VAL A 395 -0.39 32.82 13.91
N TYR A 396 0.21 32.11 14.88
CA TYR A 396 1.03 30.91 14.64
C TYR A 396 0.28 29.81 13.88
N TYR A 397 -1.01 29.56 14.20
CA TYR A 397 -1.79 28.54 13.51
C TYR A 397 -2.17 28.93 12.08
N ARG A 398 -2.19 30.23 11.75
CA ARG A 398 -2.41 30.68 10.37
C ARG A 398 -1.23 30.34 9.47
N GLU A 399 0.00 30.55 9.95
CA GLU A 399 1.21 30.19 9.21
C GLU A 399 1.30 28.67 9.02
N LEU A 400 1.10 27.90 10.08
CA LEU A 400 1.03 26.43 9.99
C LEU A 400 -0.04 25.97 8.99
N ALA A 401 -1.25 26.53 9.06
CA ALA A 401 -2.32 26.18 8.13
C ALA A 401 -1.98 26.51 6.68
N SER A 402 -1.23 27.59 6.41
CA SER A 402 -0.77 27.91 5.06
C SER A 402 0.24 26.89 4.52
N VAL A 403 1.18 26.44 5.36
CA VAL A 403 2.15 25.40 5.02
C VAL A 403 1.47 24.07 4.77
N LEU A 404 0.55 23.66 5.66
CA LEU A 404 -0.24 22.45 5.49
C LEU A 404 -1.13 22.53 4.25
N ALA A 405 -1.69 23.70 3.94
CA ALA A 405 -2.55 23.86 2.78
C ALA A 405 -1.81 23.68 1.44
N ALA A 406 -0.51 23.95 1.39
CA ALA A 406 0.33 23.74 0.20
C ALA A 406 0.88 22.30 0.09
N SER A 407 0.72 21.47 1.12
CA SER A 407 1.20 20.09 1.13
C SER A 407 0.34 19.20 0.23
N VAL A 408 0.96 18.29 -0.53
CA VAL A 408 0.27 17.27 -1.34
C VAL A 408 -0.69 16.41 -0.52
N TRP A 409 -0.34 16.18 0.75
CA TRP A 409 -1.14 15.41 1.70
C TRP A 409 -2.42 16.10 2.13
N ASN A 410 -2.63 17.36 1.76
CA ASN A 410 -3.89 18.06 1.99
C ASN A 410 -4.98 17.64 0.99
N SER A 411 -4.62 16.95 -0.10
CA SER A 411 -5.59 16.35 -1.02
C SER A 411 -6.29 15.17 -0.37
N ALA A 412 -7.58 15.36 -0.06
CA ALA A 412 -8.44 14.30 0.46
C ALA A 412 -8.65 13.20 -0.59
N ASP A 413 -8.77 13.57 -1.88
CA ASP A 413 -8.97 12.60 -2.98
C ASP A 413 -7.75 11.67 -3.12
N LEU A 414 -6.54 12.23 -3.02
CA LEU A 414 -5.31 11.43 -3.02
C LEU A 414 -5.25 10.50 -1.81
N LEU A 415 -5.61 11.00 -0.62
CA LEU A 415 -5.59 10.20 0.60
C LEU A 415 -6.58 9.02 0.51
N VAL A 416 -7.80 9.24 0.02
CA VAL A 416 -8.78 8.16 -0.24
C VAL A 416 -8.17 7.09 -1.15
N LEU A 417 -7.56 7.50 -2.26
CA LEU A 417 -6.93 6.58 -3.20
C LEU A 417 -5.76 5.79 -2.59
N LEU A 418 -4.92 6.43 -1.77
CA LEU A 418 -3.84 5.76 -1.04
C LEU A 418 -4.37 4.75 -0.01
N LEU A 419 -5.47 5.08 0.68
CA LEU A 419 -6.13 4.18 1.63
C LEU A 419 -6.75 2.98 0.92
N ASP A 420 -7.32 3.18 -0.27
CA ASP A 420 -7.81 2.08 -1.12
C ASP A 420 -6.69 1.13 -1.54
N PHE A 421 -5.49 1.64 -1.85
CA PHE A 421 -4.32 0.78 -2.08
C PHE A 421 -3.90 0.02 -0.82
N CYS A 422 -3.96 0.65 0.35
CA CYS A 422 -3.66 -0.01 1.62
C CYS A 422 -4.65 -1.14 1.96
N ASN A 423 -5.89 -1.03 1.47
CA ASN A 423 -6.91 -2.07 1.64
C ASN A 423 -6.78 -3.21 0.61
N SER A 424 -5.98 -3.01 -0.45
CA SER A 424 -5.75 -4.00 -1.50
C SER A 424 -4.54 -4.90 -1.14
N PRO A 425 -4.69 -6.25 -1.11
CA PRO A 425 -3.62 -7.15 -0.65
C PRO A 425 -2.37 -7.08 -1.55
N GLU A 426 -2.56 -6.82 -2.85
CA GLU A 426 -1.47 -6.72 -3.84
C GLU A 426 -0.53 -5.53 -3.57
N PHE A 427 -1.07 -4.41 -3.10
CA PHE A 427 -0.32 -3.16 -2.88
C PHE A 427 0.05 -2.93 -1.41
N LEU A 428 -0.41 -3.77 -0.49
CA LEU A 428 -0.30 -3.54 0.95
C LEU A 428 1.16 -3.25 1.38
N THR A 429 2.12 -4.07 0.97
CA THR A 429 3.53 -3.93 1.39
C THR A 429 4.14 -2.60 0.92
N SER A 430 3.92 -2.23 -0.34
CA SER A 430 4.45 -0.99 -0.90
C SER A 430 3.67 0.24 -0.42
N SER A 431 2.36 0.13 -0.19
CA SER A 431 1.53 1.24 0.31
C SER A 431 1.88 1.60 1.75
N LYS A 432 2.34 0.62 2.55
CA LYS A 432 2.84 0.86 3.91
C LYS A 432 4.01 1.84 3.94
N SER A 433 4.96 1.75 3.01
CA SER A 433 6.11 2.67 2.98
C SER A 433 5.69 4.07 2.55
N VAL A 434 4.77 4.18 1.58
CA VAL A 434 4.22 5.47 1.14
C VAL A 434 3.47 6.16 2.28
N LEU A 435 2.61 5.43 2.99
CA LEU A 435 1.87 6.00 4.12
C LEU A 435 2.80 6.32 5.30
N ALA A 436 3.83 5.51 5.54
CA ALA A 436 4.85 5.81 6.56
C ALA A 436 5.60 7.11 6.24
N ALA A 437 5.96 7.36 4.98
CA ALA A 437 6.56 8.63 4.56
C ALA A 437 5.61 9.81 4.81
N GLY A 438 4.31 9.65 4.53
CA GLY A 438 3.31 10.66 4.87
C GLY A 438 3.20 10.96 6.37
N MET A 439 3.39 9.93 7.21
CA MET A 439 3.39 10.11 8.68
C MET A 439 4.59 10.90 9.18
N GLU A 440 5.70 10.89 8.45
CA GLU A 440 6.88 11.69 8.77
C GLU A 440 6.78 13.10 8.17
N GLN A 441 6.27 13.22 6.94
CA GLN A 441 6.20 14.49 6.21
C GLN A 441 5.08 15.41 6.69
N SER A 442 3.89 14.86 6.98
CA SER A 442 2.73 15.64 7.44
C SER A 442 1.78 14.80 8.30
N PRO A 443 2.18 14.45 9.54
CA PRO A 443 1.33 13.69 10.45
C PRO A 443 0.01 14.38 10.76
N GLU A 444 -0.03 15.72 10.73
CA GLU A 444 -1.22 16.52 11.00
C GLU A 444 -2.34 16.22 9.99
N LEU A 445 -2.01 16.31 8.69
CA LEU A 445 -2.97 16.10 7.61
C LEU A 445 -3.40 14.65 7.53
N LEU A 446 -2.51 13.70 7.82
CA LEU A 446 -2.90 12.29 7.87
C LEU A 446 -3.89 12.00 8.98
N LEU A 447 -3.66 12.48 10.22
CA LEU A 447 -4.63 12.24 11.29
C LEU A 447 -5.96 12.93 10.99
N LEU A 448 -5.94 14.19 10.56
CA LEU A 448 -7.15 14.94 10.22
C LEU A 448 -7.91 14.28 9.07
N GLY A 449 -7.21 13.86 8.03
CA GLY A 449 -7.80 13.16 6.89
C GLY A 449 -8.43 11.83 7.29
N LEU A 450 -7.75 11.02 8.11
CA LEU A 450 -8.30 9.76 8.61
C LEU A 450 -9.58 9.96 9.44
N VAL A 451 -9.65 11.03 10.26
CA VAL A 451 -10.85 11.36 11.05
C VAL A 451 -11.98 11.88 10.17
N GLN A 452 -11.68 12.75 9.19
CA GLN A 452 -12.68 13.38 8.34
C GLN A 452 -13.28 12.42 7.30
N LEU A 453 -12.44 11.54 6.72
CA LEU A 453 -12.85 10.60 5.68
C LEU A 453 -13.55 9.36 6.23
N ASP A 454 -13.31 9.02 7.50
CA ASP A 454 -13.81 7.81 8.17
C ASP A 454 -13.73 6.55 7.27
N PRO A 455 -12.53 6.20 6.76
CA PRO A 455 -12.37 5.14 5.78
C PRO A 455 -12.61 3.76 6.39
N PRO A 456 -12.92 2.72 5.58
CA PRO A 456 -12.98 1.35 6.08
C PRO A 456 -11.64 0.95 6.70
N LEU A 457 -11.69 0.72 8.00
CA LEU A 457 -10.51 0.56 8.84
C LEU A 457 -9.91 -0.85 8.70
N SER A 458 -8.96 -1.03 7.77
CA SER A 458 -8.10 -2.22 7.79
C SER A 458 -7.19 -2.23 9.03
N PRO A 459 -6.69 -3.41 9.48
CA PRO A 459 -5.84 -3.51 10.66
C PRO A 459 -4.60 -2.59 10.61
N PHE A 460 -4.04 -2.40 9.41
CA PHE A 460 -2.93 -1.48 9.20
C PHE A 460 -3.35 -0.02 9.40
N ILE A 461 -4.46 0.42 8.80
CA ILE A 461 -4.96 1.78 8.96
C ILE A 461 -5.31 2.06 10.43
N GLN A 462 -5.91 1.11 11.15
CA GLN A 462 -6.16 1.23 12.59
C GLN A 462 -4.87 1.40 13.40
N THR A 463 -3.82 0.67 13.03
CA THR A 463 -2.50 0.79 13.67
C THR A 463 -1.88 2.17 13.40
N CYS A 464 -1.98 2.67 12.17
CA CYS A 464 -1.52 4.02 11.84
C CYS A 464 -2.30 5.10 12.58
N PHE A 465 -3.63 4.98 12.62
CA PHE A 465 -4.53 5.90 13.30
C PHE A 465 -4.23 5.97 14.80
N SER A 466 -4.17 4.82 15.48
CA SER A 466 -3.84 4.74 16.90
C SER A 466 -2.44 5.30 17.21
N ARG A 467 -1.45 5.03 16.35
CA ARG A 467 -0.10 5.58 16.48
C ARG A 467 -0.09 7.10 16.35
N LEU A 468 -0.77 7.66 15.35
CA LEU A 468 -0.88 9.12 15.16
C LEU A 468 -1.63 9.79 16.32
N MET A 469 -2.74 9.19 16.77
CA MET A 469 -3.52 9.72 17.89
C MET A 469 -2.67 9.79 19.16
N ARG A 470 -1.94 8.72 19.50
CA ARG A 470 -0.99 8.71 20.62
C ARG A 470 0.12 9.73 20.44
N TYR A 471 0.68 9.84 19.23
CA TYR A 471 1.75 10.79 18.91
C TYR A 471 1.36 12.24 19.21
N PHE A 472 0.14 12.66 18.87
CA PHE A 472 -0.35 14.01 19.20
C PHE A 472 -0.77 14.17 20.67
N LEU A 473 -1.36 13.14 21.29
CA LEU A 473 -1.70 13.20 22.72
C LEU A 473 -0.47 13.23 23.65
N LEU A 474 0.68 12.69 23.20
CA LEU A 474 1.96 12.81 23.89
C LEU A 474 2.59 14.20 23.74
N GLY A 475 2.07 15.05 22.84
CA GLY A 475 2.29 16.49 22.91
C GLY A 475 3.36 17.09 22.03
N GLN A 476 3.18 17.02 20.71
CA GLN A 476 3.87 17.84 19.72
C GLN A 476 3.47 19.32 19.75
N VAL A 477 4.29 20.17 19.13
CA VAL A 477 4.00 21.61 18.96
C VAL A 477 2.69 21.86 18.22
N THR A 478 2.35 21.00 17.25
CA THR A 478 1.12 21.10 16.43
C THR A 478 -0.08 20.39 17.06
N SER A 479 0.07 19.73 18.21
CA SER A 479 -1.01 18.90 18.80
C SER A 479 -2.25 19.69 19.16
N ALA A 480 -2.08 20.89 19.71
CA ALA A 480 -3.20 21.77 20.05
C ALA A 480 -4.07 22.06 18.83
N PHE A 481 -3.43 22.38 17.71
CA PHE A 481 -4.07 22.63 16.43
C PHE A 481 -4.82 21.39 15.94
N VAL A 482 -4.13 20.25 15.84
CA VAL A 482 -4.74 19.01 15.32
C VAL A 482 -5.88 18.52 16.21
N LEU A 483 -5.65 18.42 17.53
CA LEU A 483 -6.63 17.90 18.48
C LEU A 483 -7.86 18.81 18.59
N SER A 484 -7.72 20.12 18.41
CA SER A 484 -8.88 21.04 18.37
C SER A 484 -9.85 20.76 17.21
N HIS A 485 -9.34 20.19 16.10
CA HIS A 485 -10.16 19.79 14.95
C HIS A 485 -10.65 18.35 15.05
N VAL A 486 -9.83 17.46 15.62
CA VAL A 486 -10.18 16.06 15.82
C VAL A 486 -11.25 15.90 16.90
N TRP A 487 -11.16 16.68 17.99
CA TRP A 487 -12.02 16.52 19.16
C TRP A 487 -13.52 16.61 18.82
N PRO A 488 -14.03 17.62 18.08
CA PRO A 488 -15.45 17.68 17.72
C PRO A 488 -15.95 16.45 16.93
N MET A 489 -15.09 15.84 16.12
CA MET A 489 -15.44 14.73 15.22
C MET A 489 -15.31 13.35 15.89
N ALA A 490 -14.31 13.18 16.76
CA ALA A 490 -13.89 11.87 17.26
C ALA A 490 -13.67 11.82 18.79
N ARG A 491 -14.57 12.43 19.58
CA ARG A 491 -14.46 12.53 21.05
C ARG A 491 -14.22 11.19 21.74
N THR A 492 -14.98 10.17 21.36
CA THR A 492 -14.93 8.82 21.95
C THR A 492 -13.57 8.18 21.71
N LEU A 493 -13.03 8.31 20.50
CA LEU A 493 -11.72 7.79 20.13
C LEU A 493 -10.60 8.51 20.89
N VAL A 494 -10.62 9.85 20.93
CA VAL A 494 -9.64 10.63 21.69
C VAL A 494 -9.64 10.23 23.17
N PHE A 495 -10.82 10.17 23.79
CA PHE A 495 -10.97 9.77 25.19
C PHE A 495 -10.48 8.33 25.43
N SER A 496 -10.80 7.40 24.54
CA SER A 496 -10.32 6.02 24.63
C SER A 496 -8.80 5.93 24.59
N THR A 497 -8.15 6.72 23.71
CA THR A 497 -6.68 6.76 23.63
C THR A 497 -6.05 7.44 24.83
N MET A 498 -6.68 8.47 25.39
CA MET A 498 -6.25 9.08 26.67
C MET A 498 -6.27 8.06 27.81
N LEU A 499 -7.32 7.22 27.90
CA LEU A 499 -7.39 6.16 28.90
C LEU A 499 -6.31 5.09 28.71
N GLU A 500 -6.00 4.73 27.45
CA GLU A 500 -4.91 3.79 27.16
C GLU A 500 -3.55 4.36 27.57
N LEU A 501 -3.29 5.64 27.27
CA LEU A 501 -2.06 6.32 27.67
C LEU A 501 -1.95 6.42 29.19
N TYR A 502 -3.05 6.75 29.87
CA TYR A 502 -3.10 6.78 31.34
C TYR A 502 -2.76 5.43 31.97
N LYS A 503 -3.27 4.32 31.41
CA LYS A 503 -2.98 2.97 31.90
C LYS A 503 -1.53 2.54 31.66
N GLN A 504 -0.88 3.07 30.64
CA GLN A 504 0.52 2.77 30.30
C GLN A 504 1.50 3.59 31.12
N ASP A 505 1.27 4.90 31.19
CA ASP A 505 2.08 5.83 31.95
C ASP A 505 1.20 6.95 32.51
N ASN A 506 0.97 6.87 33.81
CA ASN A 506 0.25 7.86 34.58
C ASN A 506 0.90 9.26 34.54
N GLY A 507 2.19 9.37 34.21
CA GLY A 507 2.91 10.65 34.02
C GLY A 507 2.39 11.49 32.86
N THR A 508 1.73 10.86 31.88
CA THR A 508 1.13 11.54 30.72
C THR A 508 -0.08 12.40 31.09
N MET A 509 -0.65 12.24 32.29
CA MET A 509 -1.85 12.96 32.73
C MET A 509 -1.70 14.47 32.69
N VAL A 510 -0.55 15.00 33.15
CA VAL A 510 -0.28 16.45 33.14
C VAL A 510 -0.37 17.00 31.72
N ARG A 511 0.19 16.26 30.76
CA ARG A 511 0.20 16.66 29.36
C ARG A 511 -1.18 16.57 28.72
N MET A 512 -1.94 15.52 29.01
CA MET A 512 -3.31 15.36 28.51
C MET A 512 -4.22 16.49 29.00
N VAL A 513 -4.09 16.90 30.27
CA VAL A 513 -4.83 18.04 30.82
C VAL A 513 -4.47 19.35 30.11
N GLU A 514 -3.18 19.65 29.95
CA GLU A 514 -2.73 20.86 29.23
C GLU A 514 -3.30 20.94 27.81
N LEU A 515 -3.25 19.82 27.07
CA LEU A 515 -3.80 19.76 25.71
C LEU A 515 -5.32 19.93 25.73
N SER A 516 -6.03 19.20 26.60
CA SER A 516 -7.49 19.29 26.71
C SER A 516 -8.00 20.68 27.05
N HIS A 517 -7.23 21.45 27.82
CA HIS A 517 -7.53 22.83 28.14
C HIS A 517 -7.46 23.72 26.90
N GLN A 518 -6.45 23.51 26.03
CA GLN A 518 -6.26 24.31 24.82
C GLN A 518 -7.41 24.17 23.82
N PHE A 519 -8.10 23.02 23.78
CA PHE A 519 -9.27 22.80 22.92
C PHE A 519 -10.60 22.73 23.68
N ARG A 520 -10.65 23.19 24.95
CA ARG A 520 -11.85 23.34 25.78
C ARG A 520 -12.68 22.05 25.92
N ALA A 521 -12.02 20.95 26.28
CA ALA A 521 -12.65 19.64 26.43
C ALA A 521 -12.83 19.17 27.87
N GLU A 522 -12.41 19.97 28.85
CA GLU A 522 -12.29 19.55 30.25
C GLU A 522 -13.63 19.16 30.84
N GLU A 523 -14.68 19.95 30.61
CA GLU A 523 -16.04 19.66 31.13
C GLU A 523 -16.56 18.30 30.66
N VAL A 524 -16.37 18.00 29.37
CA VAL A 524 -16.81 16.74 28.77
C VAL A 524 -16.00 15.57 29.33
N ILE A 525 -14.68 15.74 29.48
CA ILE A 525 -13.80 14.70 30.05
C ILE A 525 -14.14 14.44 31.52
N LEU A 526 -14.40 15.50 32.30
CA LEU A 526 -14.75 15.42 33.72
C LEU A 526 -16.12 14.79 33.97
N SER A 527 -17.02 14.79 32.97
CA SER A 527 -18.32 14.12 33.04
C SER A 527 -18.25 12.60 32.80
N ALA A 528 -17.08 12.04 32.48
CA ALA A 528 -16.94 10.62 32.17
C ALA A 528 -17.02 9.74 33.42
N LYS A 529 -17.43 8.47 33.24
CA LYS A 529 -17.60 7.50 34.34
C LYS A 529 -16.33 6.74 34.75
N GLN A 530 -15.19 7.05 34.15
CA GLN A 530 -13.93 6.39 34.48
C GLN A 530 -13.27 7.05 35.69
N PHE A 531 -13.79 6.72 36.88
CA PHE A 531 -13.52 7.47 38.11
C PHE A 531 -12.04 7.65 38.46
N PRO A 532 -11.14 6.64 38.39
CA PRO A 532 -9.73 6.86 38.71
C PRO A 532 -9.07 7.87 37.77
N PHE A 533 -9.36 7.78 36.47
CA PHE A 533 -8.86 8.71 35.46
C PHE A 533 -9.39 10.12 35.68
N VAL A 534 -10.72 10.26 35.87
CA VAL A 534 -11.38 11.56 36.03
C VAL A 534 -10.93 12.27 37.31
N LEU A 535 -10.73 11.53 38.41
CA LEU A 535 -10.21 12.09 39.66
C LEU A 535 -8.77 12.59 39.49
N ASP A 536 -7.89 11.80 38.87
CA ASP A 536 -6.53 12.23 38.56
C ASP A 536 -6.51 13.45 37.63
N PHE A 537 -7.36 13.46 36.61
CA PHE A 537 -7.51 14.57 35.67
C PHE A 537 -7.98 15.85 36.39
N ALA A 538 -8.98 15.74 37.27
CA ALA A 538 -9.51 16.86 38.05
C ALA A 538 -8.48 17.46 39.00
N LEU A 539 -7.67 16.62 39.66
CA LEU A 539 -6.60 17.07 40.56
C LEU A 539 -5.51 17.83 39.80
N VAL A 540 -5.12 17.35 38.62
CA VAL A 540 -4.16 18.06 37.78
C VAL A 540 -4.75 19.39 37.29
N CYS A 541 -6.04 19.44 36.91
CA CYS A 541 -6.72 20.70 36.58
C CYS A 541 -6.72 21.67 37.76
N HIS A 542 -6.97 21.19 38.97
CA HIS A 542 -6.94 21.98 40.20
C HIS A 542 -5.57 22.62 40.45
N ARG A 543 -4.50 21.83 40.38
CA ARG A 543 -3.12 22.32 40.55
C ARG A 543 -2.71 23.36 39.53
N ARG A 544 -3.29 23.29 38.32
CA ARG A 544 -3.07 24.26 37.23
C ARG A 544 -4.00 25.48 37.32
N GLY A 545 -4.98 25.49 38.22
CA GLY A 545 -5.95 26.57 38.37
C GLY A 545 -7.08 26.57 37.33
N TYR A 546 -7.28 25.46 36.61
CA TYR A 546 -8.35 25.33 35.61
C TYR A 546 -9.70 24.92 36.22
N LEU A 547 -9.69 24.37 37.43
CA LEU A 547 -10.87 23.82 38.10
C LEU A 547 -10.91 24.18 39.59
N ALA A 548 -12.06 24.65 40.06
CA ALA A 548 -12.37 24.75 41.48
C ALA A 548 -12.76 23.36 42.02
N PHE A 549 -11.77 22.63 42.52
CA PHE A 549 -11.92 21.22 42.90
C PHE A 549 -13.04 20.97 43.92
N ASP A 550 -13.21 21.85 44.90
CA ASP A 550 -14.19 21.69 45.98
C ASP A 550 -15.63 21.68 45.45
N HIS A 551 -15.94 22.67 44.60
CA HIS A 551 -17.26 22.77 43.98
C HIS A 551 -17.52 21.62 43.01
N TRP A 552 -16.51 21.25 42.21
CA TRP A 552 -16.63 20.14 41.28
C TRP A 552 -16.79 18.80 41.98
N LEU A 553 -16.03 18.54 43.05
CA LEU A 553 -16.08 17.28 43.79
C LEU A 553 -17.44 17.10 44.48
N ALA A 554 -18.01 18.18 45.04
CA ALA A 554 -19.34 18.17 45.61
C ALA A 554 -20.42 17.86 44.56
N ALA A 555 -20.35 18.49 43.38
CA ALA A 555 -21.26 18.21 42.27
C ALA A 555 -21.11 16.76 41.75
N PHE A 556 -19.88 16.29 41.58
CA PHE A 556 -19.55 14.94 41.14
C PHE A 556 -20.11 13.87 42.08
N ALA A 557 -19.98 14.07 43.39
CA ALA A 557 -20.54 13.17 44.41
C ALA A 557 -22.07 13.16 44.42
N LEU A 558 -22.70 14.31 44.18
CA LEU A 558 -24.16 14.44 44.10
C LEU A 558 -24.71 13.74 42.85
N GLU A 559 -24.08 13.92 41.69
CA GLU A 559 -24.52 13.37 40.40
C GLU A 559 -24.31 11.85 40.30
N SER A 560 -23.19 11.34 40.83
CA SER A 560 -22.82 9.92 40.70
C SER A 560 -23.29 9.05 41.87
N GLY A 561 -23.78 9.66 42.95
CA GLY A 561 -24.36 8.98 44.11
C GLY A 561 -23.39 8.08 44.88
N THR A 562 -23.91 7.01 45.48
CA THR A 562 -23.17 6.10 46.38
C THR A 562 -21.99 5.37 45.70
N LEU A 563 -22.07 5.13 44.39
CA LEU A 563 -21.00 4.50 43.62
C LEU A 563 -19.74 5.37 43.54
N ALA A 564 -19.90 6.70 43.43
CA ALA A 564 -18.75 7.60 43.42
C ALA A 564 -18.05 7.65 44.78
N ILE A 565 -18.79 7.62 45.89
CA ILE A 565 -18.19 7.62 47.23
C ILE A 565 -17.32 6.37 47.43
N SER A 566 -17.82 5.20 47.03
CA SER A 566 -17.02 3.97 47.07
C SER A 566 -15.76 4.07 46.21
N ALA A 567 -15.89 4.59 44.99
CA ALA A 567 -14.76 4.76 44.08
C ALA A 567 -13.73 5.78 44.61
N ILE A 568 -14.17 6.87 45.25
CA ILE A 568 -13.31 7.85 45.90
C ILE A 568 -12.55 7.22 47.07
N LEU A 569 -13.20 6.41 47.90
CA LEU A 569 -12.54 5.70 49.00
C LEU A 569 -11.47 4.72 48.50
N GLU A 570 -11.78 3.95 47.45
CA GLU A 570 -10.80 3.06 46.82
C GLU A 570 -9.65 3.83 46.18
N TYR A 571 -9.94 4.97 45.57
CA TYR A 571 -8.95 5.87 44.99
C TYR A 571 -8.02 6.45 46.06
N ILE A 572 -8.54 6.91 47.20
CA ILE A 572 -7.73 7.37 48.34
C ILE A 572 -6.82 6.24 48.83
N ARG A 573 -7.33 5.02 49.00
CA ARG A 573 -6.51 3.85 49.36
C ARG A 573 -5.39 3.60 48.34
N TYR A 574 -5.71 3.66 47.05
CA TYR A 574 -4.71 3.47 46.00
C TYR A 574 -3.59 4.52 46.06
N LYS A 575 -3.96 5.80 46.20
CA LYS A 575 -2.99 6.90 46.33
C LYS A 575 -2.17 6.84 47.62
N PHE A 576 -2.79 6.38 48.70
CA PHE A 576 -2.10 6.09 49.96
C PHE A 576 -0.98 5.06 49.78
N ASN A 577 -1.29 3.94 49.11
CA ASN A 577 -0.30 2.90 48.86
C ASN A 577 0.87 3.43 48.03
N LEU A 578 0.60 4.28 47.03
CA LEU A 578 1.67 4.92 46.25
C LEU A 578 2.58 5.82 47.10
N GLU A 579 2.03 6.57 48.04
CA GLU A 579 2.83 7.39 48.96
C GLU A 579 3.66 6.52 49.92
N ALA A 580 3.12 5.38 50.38
CA ALA A 580 3.87 4.41 51.19
C ALA A 580 5.06 3.82 50.40
N MET A 581 4.84 3.38 49.17
CA MET A 581 5.90 2.87 48.28
C MET A 581 6.99 3.92 48.01
N ARG A 582 6.60 5.20 47.88
CA ARG A 582 7.58 6.31 47.74
C ARG A 582 8.48 6.45 48.97
N GLN A 583 7.93 6.29 50.18
CA GLN A 583 8.71 6.35 51.43
C GLN A 583 9.65 5.14 51.58
N GLU A 584 9.28 4.01 50.97
CA GLU A 584 10.12 2.80 50.89
C GLU A 584 11.22 2.90 49.80
N GLY A 585 11.26 4.00 49.03
CA GLY A 585 12.30 4.29 48.05
C GLY A 585 11.96 3.95 46.60
N GLU A 586 10.73 3.54 46.30
CA GLU A 586 10.28 3.29 44.93
C GLU A 586 10.05 4.59 44.14
N ALA A 587 10.37 4.57 42.84
CA ALA A 587 10.23 5.71 41.96
C ALA A 587 8.76 5.94 41.56
N VAL A 588 8.04 6.77 42.32
CA VAL A 588 6.66 7.18 42.02
C VAL A 588 6.60 8.59 41.42
N PRO A 589 5.94 8.82 40.27
CA PRO A 589 5.76 10.15 39.70
C PRO A 589 5.05 11.10 40.67
N LYS A 590 5.68 12.24 40.98
CA LYS A 590 5.13 13.25 41.91
C LYS A 590 3.75 13.78 41.49
N ALA A 591 3.46 13.80 40.18
CA ALA A 591 2.16 14.22 39.65
C ALA A 591 1.00 13.37 40.17
N LEU A 592 1.26 12.13 40.60
CA LEU A 592 0.24 11.18 41.04
C LEU A 592 0.02 11.16 42.54
N LEU A 593 0.90 11.80 43.31
CA LEU A 593 0.81 11.87 44.76
C LEU A 593 -0.17 12.97 45.13
N LEU A 594 -1.02 12.72 46.12
CA LEU A 594 -1.97 13.72 46.60
C LEU A 594 -1.28 14.74 47.50
N HIS A 595 -1.61 16.02 47.34
CA HIS A 595 -1.21 17.05 48.29
C HIS A 595 -2.11 17.04 49.53
N LEU A 596 -1.59 17.53 50.65
CA LEU A 596 -2.28 17.54 51.94
C LEU A 596 -3.70 18.17 51.87
N ASN A 597 -3.83 19.26 51.12
CA ASN A 597 -5.10 19.97 50.95
C ASN A 597 -6.10 19.15 50.12
N GLU A 598 -5.64 18.44 49.09
CA GLU A 598 -6.51 17.60 48.26
C GLU A 598 -7.05 16.41 49.06
N ILE A 599 -6.21 15.85 49.93
CA ILE A 599 -6.58 14.75 50.83
C ILE A 599 -7.61 15.22 51.85
N SER A 600 -7.42 16.39 52.46
CA SER A 600 -8.37 16.91 53.44
C SER A 600 -9.74 17.18 52.81
N LEU A 601 -9.78 17.69 51.57
CA LEU A 601 -11.02 17.91 50.82
C LEU A 601 -11.76 16.60 50.49
N LEU A 602 -11.03 15.59 50.01
CA LEU A 602 -11.58 14.27 49.72
C LEU A 602 -12.14 13.59 50.99
N ILE A 603 -11.42 13.69 52.12
CA ILE A 603 -11.85 13.12 53.41
C ILE A 603 -13.06 13.88 53.95
N LYS A 604 -13.05 15.22 53.90
CA LYS A 604 -14.19 16.05 54.32
C LYS A 604 -15.46 15.67 53.55
N LEU A 605 -15.36 15.55 52.23
CA LEU A 605 -16.50 15.14 51.40
C LEU A 605 -17.01 13.73 51.74
N CYS A 606 -16.12 12.75 51.91
CA CYS A 606 -16.53 11.41 52.31
C CYS A 606 -17.19 11.42 53.70
N SER A 607 -16.68 12.20 54.65
CA SER A 607 -17.24 12.30 56.01
C SER A 607 -18.61 12.99 56.05
N ALA A 608 -18.88 13.92 55.12
CA ALA A 608 -20.16 14.59 54.97
C ALA A 608 -21.22 13.72 54.27
N ALA A 609 -20.80 12.68 53.55
CA ALA A 609 -21.71 11.74 52.91
C ALA A 609 -22.30 10.74 53.91
N GLN A 610 -23.55 10.31 53.70
CA GLN A 610 -24.15 9.20 54.47
C GLN A 610 -23.49 7.87 54.11
N LEU A 611 -22.38 7.57 54.78
CA LEU A 611 -21.60 6.35 54.59
C LEU A 611 -22.25 5.16 55.29
N SER A 612 -22.14 3.98 54.69
CA SER A 612 -22.42 2.72 55.41
C SER A 612 -21.44 2.54 56.59
N PRO A 613 -21.81 1.79 57.65
CA PRO A 613 -20.94 1.56 58.80
C PRO A 613 -19.58 0.93 58.40
N GLU A 614 -19.56 0.09 57.36
CA GLU A 614 -18.35 -0.50 56.80
C GLU A 614 -17.44 0.55 56.12
N GLN A 615 -18.01 1.44 55.30
CA GLN A 615 -17.25 2.50 54.64
C GLN A 615 -16.72 3.54 55.64
N MET A 616 -17.46 3.81 56.72
CA MET A 616 -17.00 4.66 57.82
C MET A 616 -15.82 4.03 58.57
N ALA A 617 -15.88 2.73 58.88
CA ALA A 617 -14.78 2.01 59.49
C ALA A 617 -13.53 2.01 58.60
N PHE A 618 -13.72 1.82 57.28
CA PHE A 618 -12.66 1.87 56.29
C PHE A 618 -12.00 3.26 56.19
N LEU A 619 -12.78 4.34 56.16
CA LEU A 619 -12.27 5.70 56.17
C LEU A 619 -11.46 5.98 57.44
N LYS A 620 -11.95 5.56 58.61
CA LYS A 620 -11.23 5.71 59.89
C LYS A 620 -9.90 4.95 59.90
N ALA A 621 -9.87 3.74 59.35
CA ALA A 621 -8.64 2.97 59.20
C ALA A 621 -7.63 3.71 58.30
N LEU A 622 -8.07 4.19 57.12
CA LEU A 622 -7.23 4.94 56.19
C LEU A 622 -6.69 6.24 56.80
N TYR A 623 -7.51 6.97 57.56
CA TYR A 623 -7.09 8.19 58.24
C TYR A 623 -5.99 7.89 59.27
N THR A 624 -6.17 6.83 60.07
CA THR A 624 -5.23 6.44 61.12
C THR A 624 -3.89 5.99 60.53
N THR A 625 -3.91 5.25 59.42
CA THR A 625 -2.68 4.84 58.72
C THR A 625 -1.99 6.03 58.06
N PHE A 626 -2.73 7.00 57.52
CA PHE A 626 -2.15 8.18 56.88
C PHE A 626 -1.61 9.20 57.86
N GLY A 627 -2.26 9.41 59.01
CA GLY A 627 -1.70 10.24 60.08
C GLY A 627 -0.33 9.75 60.56
N LYS A 628 -0.03 8.45 60.42
CA LYS A 628 1.30 7.88 60.70
C LYS A 628 2.32 8.15 59.58
N LEU A 629 1.90 8.14 58.31
CA LEU A 629 2.77 8.39 57.16
C LEU A 629 3.04 9.88 56.91
N GLN A 630 2.07 10.75 57.21
CA GLN A 630 2.19 12.19 57.02
C GLN A 630 1.68 12.95 58.27
N PRO A 631 2.57 13.31 59.21
CA PRO A 631 2.18 13.90 60.49
C PRO A 631 1.48 15.27 60.39
N GLY A 632 1.54 15.94 59.23
CA GLY A 632 0.85 17.20 58.96
C GLY A 632 -0.65 17.09 58.66
N LEU A 633 -1.19 15.88 58.38
CA LEU A 633 -2.61 15.74 58.01
C LEU A 633 -3.55 16.03 59.19
N ALA A 634 -3.12 15.70 60.41
CA ALA A 634 -3.91 15.92 61.62
C ALA A 634 -4.27 17.41 61.80
N ALA A 635 -3.34 18.33 61.49
CA ALA A 635 -3.55 19.78 61.60
C ALA A 635 -4.36 20.37 60.43
N ALA A 636 -4.40 19.71 59.27
CA ALA A 636 -5.15 20.19 58.10
C ALA A 636 -6.63 19.75 58.10
N CYS A 637 -6.97 18.73 58.90
CA CYS A 637 -8.30 18.14 58.99
C CYS A 637 -9.05 18.50 60.29
N ASP A 638 -8.69 19.60 60.98
CA ASP A 638 -9.21 20.05 62.29
C ASP A 638 -10.75 20.08 62.47
N GLU A 639 -11.53 19.87 61.41
CA GLU A 639 -13.01 19.82 61.44
C GLU A 639 -13.61 18.44 61.14
N VAL A 640 -12.81 17.42 60.79
CA VAL A 640 -13.33 16.05 60.69
C VAL A 640 -13.44 15.54 62.13
N PRO A 641 -14.62 15.18 62.63
CA PRO A 641 -14.75 14.62 63.97
C PRO A 641 -14.03 13.27 64.00
N LEU A 642 -12.76 13.31 64.36
CA LEU A 642 -12.04 12.13 64.79
C LEU A 642 -12.74 11.61 66.04
N PRO A 643 -12.84 10.28 66.20
CA PRO A 643 -13.11 9.75 67.51
C PRO A 643 -11.95 10.20 68.39
N VAL A 644 -12.27 11.05 69.36
CA VAL A 644 -11.48 11.18 70.58
C VAL A 644 -11.45 9.79 71.20
N ALA A 645 -10.51 8.94 70.80
CA ALA A 645 -10.46 7.55 71.26
C ALA A 645 -9.10 7.20 71.85
N VAL A 646 -7.95 7.65 71.33
CA VAL A 646 -6.68 7.24 71.97
C VAL A 646 -6.41 8.01 73.27
N GLU A 647 -6.75 9.30 73.34
CA GLU A 647 -6.62 10.08 74.58
C GLU A 647 -7.77 9.83 75.55
N VAL A 648 -9.00 9.62 75.05
CA VAL A 648 -10.14 9.24 75.90
C VAL A 648 -10.03 7.80 76.40
N GLU A 649 -9.51 6.85 75.61
CA GLU A 649 -9.25 5.49 76.09
C GLU A 649 -8.09 5.47 77.08
N LYS A 650 -6.98 6.20 76.84
CA LYS A 650 -5.90 6.29 77.84
C LYS A 650 -6.33 6.99 79.12
N THR A 651 -7.13 8.05 79.02
CA THR A 651 -7.67 8.72 80.21
C THR A 651 -8.70 7.83 80.90
N ALA A 652 -9.60 7.17 80.16
CA ALA A 652 -10.55 6.21 80.72
C ALA A 652 -9.83 5.02 81.37
N GLU A 653 -8.82 4.42 80.74
CA GLU A 653 -7.97 3.39 81.32
C GLU A 653 -7.27 3.89 82.58
N SER A 654 -6.79 5.14 82.60
CA SER A 654 -6.21 5.73 83.81
C SER A 654 -7.26 5.90 84.93
N PHE A 655 -8.50 6.26 84.60
CA PHE A 655 -9.60 6.36 85.55
C PHE A 655 -10.05 4.98 86.05
N TYR A 656 -10.15 3.98 85.17
CA TYR A 656 -10.45 2.60 85.56
C TYR A 656 -9.33 2.01 86.42
N LEU A 657 -8.06 2.25 86.10
CA LEU A 657 -6.92 1.80 86.90
C LEU A 657 -6.91 2.46 88.29
N ARG A 658 -7.25 3.74 88.39
CA ARG A 658 -7.36 4.45 89.68
C ARG A 658 -8.57 3.98 90.50
N LEU A 659 -9.66 3.60 89.83
CA LEU A 659 -10.83 2.95 90.45
C LEU A 659 -10.45 1.57 91.02
N TYR A 660 -9.76 0.74 90.24
CA TYR A 660 -9.31 -0.59 90.68
C TYR A 660 -8.25 -0.56 91.78
N LYS A 661 -7.43 0.51 91.84
CA LYS A 661 -6.49 0.76 92.93
C LYS A 661 -7.14 1.34 94.19
N GLY A 662 -8.44 1.68 94.14
CA GLY A 662 -9.19 2.25 95.27
C GLY A 662 -8.90 3.73 95.53
N GLU A 663 -8.26 4.45 94.59
CA GLU A 663 -7.92 5.86 94.71
C GLU A 663 -9.11 6.80 94.44
N ILE A 664 -10.15 6.28 93.79
CA ILE A 664 -11.41 6.98 93.48
C ILE A 664 -12.57 6.01 93.74
N THR A 665 -13.69 6.54 94.21
CA THR A 665 -14.91 5.76 94.49
C THR A 665 -15.90 5.84 93.34
N ILE A 666 -16.78 4.84 93.20
CA ILE A 666 -17.77 4.78 92.09
C ILE A 666 -18.65 6.05 92.05
N GLY A 667 -18.93 6.68 93.20
CA GLY A 667 -19.70 7.92 93.27
C GLY A 667 -18.97 9.19 92.79
N GLN A 668 -17.67 9.13 92.51
CA GLN A 668 -16.89 10.22 91.90
C GLN A 668 -16.73 10.05 90.39
N LEU A 669 -17.19 8.92 89.84
CA LEU A 669 -17.08 8.55 88.43
C LEU A 669 -18.43 8.70 87.68
N LEU A 670 -19.54 8.71 88.42
CA LEU A 670 -20.88 9.12 88.00
C LEU A 670 -21.05 10.63 88.18
#